data_AF-A0A1I8G6V6-F1
#
_entry.id   AF-A0A1I8G6V6-F1
#
_cell.length_a   1.000
_cell.length_b   1.000
_cell.length_c   1.000
_cell.angle_alpha   90.00
_cell.angle_beta   90.00
_cell.angle_gamma   90.00
#
_symmetry.space_group_name_H-M   'P 1'
#
loop_
_entity.id
_entity.type
_entity.pdbx_description
1 polymer ?
#
loop_
_entity_poly.entity_id
_entity_poly.type
_entity_poly.pdbx_seq_one_letter_code
_entity_poly.pdbx_strand_id
1 'polypeptide(L)'
;PLKPAFDYCGTELPCPQQPPRSAMEKLVRSPANMRDWERSLAYQEILGFIAAVSSSVRGKPLQAGPDSYSVSERCGRLNSLLAKLDSWIDEIPPVEQPARFGNRAFKTWLQRLESEAPGLLADCLADGLSQDLSEQRRAELVRYFVESFGNGTRIDYGTGHELAFVAFICCLFKSGFLVTADCAAVALSVFARYLDLVRRLQVTYRMEPAGSHGVWCLDDFQFVPFIWGSAQLIGNPKVQPADIPNRSKAEQLAKENLFFGCLDYIFKVKSGPFEEHSSTLHGISGVYSWDKVNSGLVKMYKAEILAKFPIIQHFYFGELLPLKPASDRMSHLLSLIRSHKLLSAMLAGTLAADAAYYGLHNLTQSYRAYRCACTQQGSSEMLAVSQELRSALRAAADRLGIQPACIDQLSLFVGRGVDPVRFGRLSASQGFQSDTLMRKAEARIAAFSQAFLGLPQHFGYSASDKEQRHVFFFDDRPLSLNTKRGRELYRDCLLLNEDELGFALARELAYLNSYAVHVPPAVGTLAASGVIGTTFWFTRGSGRQFVDNLLKGRANRRNLLLSALVAASTSLWAVMAYQWHSAYRKSLDARVDKRAAAAYPRGGASFYQKQVRRNTLLRAMLGDSIGKKYFTVRGNEVHNWVLSDPFLPVNQRWSKLRYDQSLAASAASSSAAANGFGRKGIRLLTPTLCTRSTPIPSRLYMATAAACTVVLYMPHQPAADSSAATAGHHGSVLQVAASVWLVLQADHADQPLWVGGVLTAAIALCHVDAVRQAPGGGEVPVVRLAALDDQPVEGPAMRLGPGIQSTMLSVSIHRLLLLLCALVGMATTELVHVSVLFRHGHRSPVQLLPSQNFTVDNYWKDGLGELTNIGKMNEFNLGQFLRKRYDAFLGSRYNSSAHYVRSTDFDRTLMSAQSCLAGLFPPVGDQRWNSQLPWQPIPVHTVPKAKDYLLEAPDFPCPERERQFKQQVNADPARLQFYRPYADFLKRLSAGAGMAVTPASVHKVLDTLWINKVEGLPAPAWLNYSGPDWQRLVTVGSFQWNEYSWTPDLVRFGSGRLLDEILGTMDNISHGRLPDRGARLRLYSDHDTTVASALAALGNTEFVWPDFASAVLFELHSDSGQFSLKFFFSNGTGSQRQLFTLPPPGCPKPGQPCPLASALAGLAPMRLSLPELIK
;
A
#
# COMPACT_ATOMS: atom_id res chain seq x y z
N PRO A 1 3.04 3.04 17.27
CA PRO A 1 2.37 4.07 18.09
C PRO A 1 2.07 5.32 17.26
N LEU A 2 0.84 5.45 16.76
CA LEU A 2 0.34 6.61 16.05
C LEU A 2 0.23 7.77 17.05
N LYS A 3 1.05 8.83 16.90
CA LYS A 3 0.77 10.12 17.54
C LYS A 3 -0.12 10.94 16.58
N PRO A 4 -1.23 11.52 17.07
CA PRO A 4 -2.15 12.30 16.25
C PRO A 4 -1.55 13.65 15.87
N ALA A 5 -1.82 14.05 14.63
CA ALA A 5 -1.40 15.31 14.04
C ALA A 5 -2.29 16.45 14.54
N PHE A 6 -1.79 17.22 15.52
CA PHE A 6 -2.22 18.59 15.75
C PHE A 6 -0.95 19.38 15.98
N ASP A 7 -0.59 20.21 14.99
CA ASP A 7 0.05 21.52 15.13
C ASP A 7 0.53 21.97 13.74
N TYR A 8 -0.11 23.02 13.20
CA TYR A 8 0.55 24.24 12.73
C TYR A 8 -0.48 25.16 12.07
N CYS A 9 -0.71 26.33 12.66
CA CYS A 9 -1.22 27.51 11.98
C CYS A 9 -0.35 28.71 12.37
N GLY A 10 0.08 29.50 11.38
CA GLY A 10 0.54 30.88 11.54
C GLY A 10 2.02 31.16 11.25
N THR A 11 2.31 31.67 10.04
CA THR A 11 2.72 33.07 9.80
C THR A 11 2.79 33.31 8.28
N GLU A 12 1.97 34.23 7.78
CA GLU A 12 1.87 34.64 6.37
C GLU A 12 2.89 35.72 6.00
N LEU A 13 3.34 35.73 4.73
CA LEU A 13 3.65 36.93 3.94
C LEU A 13 3.21 36.67 2.47
N PRO A 14 2.86 37.72 1.70
CA PRO A 14 1.62 37.77 0.92
C PRO A 14 1.76 37.29 -0.53
N CYS A 15 0.67 36.72 -1.07
CA CYS A 15 0.49 36.41 -2.49
C CYS A 15 -0.78 37.14 -3.01
N PRO A 16 -0.88 37.45 -4.31
CA PRO A 16 -1.64 38.57 -4.83
C PRO A 16 -3.15 38.43 -4.62
N GLN A 17 -3.77 39.55 -4.27
CA GLN A 17 -5.18 39.71 -3.92
C GLN A 17 -6.11 39.06 -4.95
N GLN A 18 -6.69 37.91 -4.58
CA GLN A 18 -8.01 37.52 -5.06
C GLN A 18 -9.07 38.06 -4.08
N PRO A 19 -10.22 38.55 -4.56
CA PRO A 19 -11.22 39.15 -3.69
C PRO A 19 -11.75 38.12 -2.66
N PRO A 20 -12.09 38.57 -1.45
CA PRO A 20 -12.44 37.68 -0.34
C PRO A 20 -13.77 36.95 -0.63
N ARG A 21 -13.75 35.61 -0.66
CA ARG A 21 -14.98 34.79 -0.63
C ARG A 21 -15.53 34.78 0.80
N SER A 22 -16.81 35.08 0.96
CA SER A 22 -17.39 35.54 2.23
C SER A 22 -18.35 34.59 2.95
N ALA A 23 -18.42 33.28 2.69
CA ALA A 23 -19.34 32.41 3.46
C ALA A 23 -18.91 30.95 3.60
N MET A 24 -19.16 30.39 4.80
CA MET A 24 -19.28 28.95 5.04
C MET A 24 -20.35 28.36 4.11
N GLU A 25 -20.02 27.30 3.36
CA GLU A 25 -20.94 26.75 2.36
C GLU A 25 -21.16 25.25 2.53
N LYS A 26 -22.38 24.80 2.18
CA LYS A 26 -22.69 23.39 1.93
C LYS A 26 -22.22 23.04 0.52
N LEU A 27 -21.10 22.32 0.45
CA LEU A 27 -20.42 22.01 -0.81
C LEU A 27 -20.73 20.60 -1.33
N VAL A 28 -21.18 19.68 -0.47
CA VAL A 28 -21.61 18.33 -0.87
C VAL A 28 -23.10 18.38 -1.22
N ARG A 29 -23.41 18.78 -2.47
CA ARG A 29 -24.81 19.02 -2.91
C ARG A 29 -25.44 17.83 -3.64
N SER A 30 -24.62 16.87 -4.06
CA SER A 30 -25.07 15.66 -4.74
C SER A 30 -24.22 14.44 -4.34
N PRO A 31 -24.70 13.20 -4.53
CA PRO A 31 -23.91 12.00 -4.30
C PRO A 31 -22.58 11.95 -5.07
N ALA A 32 -22.46 12.67 -6.19
CA ALA A 32 -21.21 12.76 -6.95
C ALA A 32 -20.11 13.49 -6.17
N ASN A 33 -20.47 14.46 -5.33
CA ASN A 33 -19.53 15.24 -4.52
C ASN A 33 -18.98 14.46 -3.31
N MET A 34 -19.53 13.29 -3.00
CA MET A 34 -19.03 12.44 -1.90
C MET A 34 -17.58 12.02 -2.11
N ARG A 35 -17.15 11.84 -3.36
CA ARG A 35 -15.74 11.53 -3.69
C ARG A 35 -14.79 12.66 -3.33
N ASP A 36 -15.21 13.91 -3.51
CA ASP A 36 -14.42 15.08 -3.17
C ASP A 36 -14.31 15.22 -1.65
N TRP A 37 -15.41 14.93 -0.93
CA TRP A 37 -15.45 14.86 0.53
C TRP A 37 -14.50 13.79 1.09
N GLU A 38 -14.60 12.54 0.63
CA GLU A 38 -13.74 11.44 1.12
C GLU A 38 -12.25 11.68 0.88
N ARG A 39 -11.93 12.53 -0.11
CA ARG A 39 -10.56 12.95 -0.43
C ARG A 39 -10.16 14.27 0.20
N SER A 40 -11.02 14.92 0.98
CA SER A 40 -10.79 16.27 1.51
C SER A 40 -9.91 16.31 2.76
N LEU A 41 -9.28 17.47 3.02
CA LEU A 41 -8.59 17.74 4.29
C LEU A 41 -9.55 17.59 5.47
N ALA A 42 -10.75 18.16 5.36
CA ALA A 42 -11.76 18.08 6.42
C ALA A 42 -12.06 16.62 6.83
N TYR A 43 -12.24 15.73 5.87
CA TYR A 43 -12.47 14.30 6.14
C TYR A 43 -11.30 13.63 6.88
N GLN A 44 -10.06 13.90 6.45
CA GLN A 44 -8.87 13.34 7.11
C GLN A 44 -8.65 13.88 8.52
N GLU A 45 -8.89 15.18 8.72
CA GLU A 45 -8.75 15.86 10.01
C GLU A 45 -9.76 15.34 11.03
N ILE A 46 -11.03 15.19 10.65
CA ILE A 46 -12.08 14.64 11.53
C ILE A 46 -11.77 13.21 11.93
N LEU A 47 -11.37 12.35 10.99
CA LEU A 47 -10.99 10.98 11.30
C LEU A 47 -9.72 10.88 12.15
N GLY A 48 -8.72 11.72 11.84
CA GLY A 48 -7.50 11.84 12.62
C GLY A 48 -7.79 12.25 14.06
N PHE A 49 -8.70 13.21 14.25
CA PHE A 49 -9.17 13.67 15.55
C PHE A 49 -9.89 12.57 16.34
N ILE A 50 -10.87 11.89 15.76
CA ILE A 50 -11.59 10.81 16.45
C ILE A 50 -10.62 9.70 16.91
N ALA A 51 -9.64 9.35 16.06
CA ALA A 51 -8.62 8.36 16.39
C ALA A 51 -7.63 8.83 17.47
N ALA A 52 -7.26 10.12 17.45
CA ALA A 52 -6.43 10.78 18.46
C ALA A 52 -7.06 10.65 19.85
N VAL A 53 -8.33 11.05 19.94
CA VAL A 53 -9.10 11.06 21.17
C VAL A 53 -9.35 9.63 21.65
N SER A 54 -9.76 8.72 20.76
CA SER A 54 -9.91 7.28 21.05
C SER A 54 -8.65 6.67 21.68
N SER A 55 -7.47 7.02 21.15
CA SER A 55 -6.19 6.56 21.71
C SER A 55 -5.90 7.14 23.10
N SER A 56 -6.33 8.37 23.37
CA SER A 56 -6.06 9.09 24.62
C SER A 56 -6.92 8.65 25.80
N VAL A 57 -8.11 8.07 25.54
CA VAL A 57 -9.07 7.61 26.56
C VAL A 57 -8.93 6.14 26.94
N ARG A 58 -8.04 5.41 26.28
CA ARG A 58 -7.86 3.97 26.49
C ARG A 58 -7.55 3.65 27.97
N GLY A 59 -8.40 2.82 28.58
CA GLY A 59 -8.26 2.40 29.97
C GLY A 59 -8.55 3.49 31.02
N LYS A 60 -9.11 4.65 30.63
CA LYS A 60 -9.41 5.76 31.55
C LYS A 60 -10.90 5.79 31.93
N PRO A 61 -11.24 6.02 33.21
CA PRO A 61 -12.62 6.18 33.65
C PRO A 61 -13.19 7.54 33.24
N LEU A 62 -14.52 7.68 33.31
CA LEU A 62 -15.21 8.93 32.99
C LEU A 62 -14.92 10.04 34.00
N GLN A 63 -14.80 9.71 35.29
CA GLN A 63 -14.41 10.68 36.32
C GLN A 63 -12.91 10.95 36.29
N ALA A 64 -12.54 12.23 36.27
CA ALA A 64 -11.14 12.65 36.37
C ALA A 64 -10.56 12.27 37.74
N GLY A 65 -9.29 11.89 37.75
CA GLY A 65 -8.56 11.54 38.97
C GLY A 65 -7.06 11.75 38.81
N PRO A 66 -6.29 11.78 39.91
CA PRO A 66 -4.87 12.13 39.90
C PRO A 66 -4.04 11.28 38.93
N ASP A 67 -4.39 10.00 38.81
CA ASP A 67 -3.66 9.01 38.01
C ASP A 67 -4.24 8.77 36.60
N SER A 68 -5.31 9.47 36.19
CA SER A 68 -6.02 9.20 34.92
C SER A 68 -5.89 10.34 33.89
N TYR A 69 -6.53 11.47 34.15
CA TYR A 69 -6.47 12.68 33.33
C TYR A 69 -6.94 13.89 34.17
N SER A 70 -6.46 15.09 33.81
CA SER A 70 -6.89 16.35 34.41
C SER A 70 -7.83 17.10 33.48
N VAL A 71 -8.77 17.84 34.06
CA VAL A 71 -9.65 18.76 33.32
C VAL A 71 -9.01 20.15 33.38
N SER A 72 -8.58 20.67 32.22
CA SER A 72 -8.03 22.02 32.14
C SER A 72 -9.10 23.08 32.37
N GLU A 73 -8.68 24.28 32.75
CA GLU A 73 -9.56 25.45 32.87
C GLU A 73 -10.35 25.69 31.57
N ARG A 74 -9.72 25.46 30.41
CA ARG A 74 -10.35 25.61 29.08
C ARG A 74 -11.48 24.60 28.87
N CYS A 75 -11.27 23.35 29.25
CA CYS A 75 -12.34 22.34 29.27
C CYS A 75 -13.43 22.70 30.30
N GLY A 76 -13.06 23.26 31.45
CA GLY A 76 -13.98 23.75 32.47
C GLY A 76 -14.88 24.89 31.98
N ARG A 77 -14.35 25.82 31.17
CA ARG A 77 -15.12 26.89 30.52
C ARG A 77 -16.13 26.34 29.51
N LEU A 78 -15.72 25.36 28.70
CA LEU A 78 -16.64 24.66 27.79
C LEU A 78 -17.76 23.93 28.55
N ASN A 79 -17.45 23.27 29.66
CA ASN A 79 -18.46 22.64 30.52
C ASN A 79 -19.44 23.66 31.10
N SER A 80 -18.94 24.83 31.51
CA SER A 80 -19.76 25.92 32.05
C SER A 80 -20.67 26.51 30.97
N LEU A 81 -20.16 26.66 29.73
CA LEU A 81 -20.95 27.07 28.58
C LEU A 81 -22.09 26.07 28.29
N LEU A 82 -21.79 24.76 28.26
CA LEU A 82 -22.80 23.72 28.07
C LEU A 82 -23.81 23.69 29.22
N ALA A 83 -23.39 23.98 30.46
CA ALA A 83 -24.29 24.10 31.60
C ALA A 83 -25.22 25.31 31.51
N LYS A 84 -24.75 26.43 30.96
CA LYS A 84 -25.61 27.59 30.66
C LYS A 84 -26.66 27.27 29.60
N LEU A 85 -26.28 26.54 28.54
CA LEU A 85 -27.25 26.09 27.53
C LEU A 85 -28.29 25.12 28.08
N ASP A 86 -27.89 24.30 29.06
CA ASP A 86 -28.78 23.38 29.77
C ASP A 86 -29.80 24.12 30.64
N SER A 87 -29.42 25.21 31.30
CA SER A 87 -30.36 26.01 32.10
C SER A 87 -31.44 26.68 31.26
N TRP A 88 -31.15 26.98 29.99
CA TRP A 88 -32.17 27.52 29.08
C TRP A 88 -33.31 26.55 28.77
N ILE A 89 -33.11 25.23 28.99
CA ILE A 89 -34.19 24.25 28.86
C ILE A 89 -35.24 24.47 29.94
N ASP A 90 -34.82 24.88 31.15
CA ASP A 90 -35.73 25.23 32.24
C ASP A 90 -36.45 26.57 31.97
N GLU A 91 -35.73 27.52 31.37
CA GLU A 91 -36.30 28.84 31.00
C GLU A 91 -37.28 28.76 29.81
N ILE A 92 -37.18 27.72 28.98
CA ILE A 92 -37.96 27.55 27.76
C ILE A 92 -38.72 26.22 27.83
N PRO A 93 -39.76 26.12 28.68
CA PRO A 93 -40.49 24.87 28.86
C PRO A 93 -41.26 24.45 27.59
N PRO A 94 -41.54 23.14 27.42
CA PRO A 94 -42.35 22.64 26.30
C PRO A 94 -43.72 23.32 26.24
N VAL A 95 -44.13 23.74 25.04
CA VAL A 95 -45.46 24.34 24.82
C VAL A 95 -46.50 23.27 24.51
N GLU A 96 -47.75 23.49 24.92
CA GLU A 96 -48.86 22.66 24.47
C GLU A 96 -49.08 22.85 22.96
N GLN A 97 -49.18 21.74 22.25
CA GLN A 97 -49.34 21.74 20.80
C GLN A 97 -50.11 20.51 20.32
N PRO A 98 -50.83 20.61 19.19
CA PRO A 98 -51.57 19.47 18.64
C PRO A 98 -50.66 18.38 18.05
N ALA A 99 -49.43 18.72 17.65
CA ALA A 99 -48.48 17.77 17.07
C ALA A 99 -47.83 16.88 18.14
N ARG A 100 -47.89 15.55 17.93
CA ARG A 100 -47.37 14.53 18.87
C ARG A 100 -45.84 14.49 18.96
N PHE A 101 -45.16 14.82 17.87
CA PHE A 101 -43.69 14.78 17.74
C PHE A 101 -43.13 16.19 17.54
N GLY A 102 -41.91 16.43 18.03
CA GLY A 102 -41.19 17.71 17.90
C GLY A 102 -41.89 18.90 18.55
N ASN A 103 -41.49 19.27 19.78
CA ASN A 103 -42.05 20.41 20.49
C ASN A 103 -41.51 21.74 19.93
N ARG A 104 -42.41 22.65 19.55
CA ARG A 104 -42.08 23.96 18.96
C ARG A 104 -41.23 24.86 19.86
N ALA A 105 -41.24 24.65 21.18
CA ALA A 105 -40.38 25.39 22.11
C ALA A 105 -38.88 25.19 21.81
N PHE A 106 -38.49 24.07 21.19
CA PHE A 106 -37.13 23.86 20.72
C PHE A 106 -36.68 24.92 19.71
N LYS A 107 -37.59 25.40 18.85
CA LYS A 107 -37.29 26.46 17.89
C LYS A 107 -36.91 27.75 18.63
N THR A 108 -37.60 28.07 19.72
CA THR A 108 -37.27 29.22 20.57
C THR A 108 -35.90 29.06 21.23
N TRP A 109 -35.61 27.87 21.76
CA TRP A 109 -34.29 27.56 22.34
C TRP A 109 -33.17 27.68 21.29
N LEU A 110 -33.37 27.15 20.09
CA LEU A 110 -32.38 27.21 19.01
C LEU A 110 -32.21 28.63 18.47
N GLN A 111 -33.28 29.41 18.34
CA GLN A 111 -33.20 30.83 17.96
C GLN A 111 -32.41 31.65 18.98
N ARG A 112 -32.59 31.38 20.28
CA ARG A 112 -31.76 31.99 21.32
C ARG A 112 -30.29 31.62 21.16
N LEU A 113 -30.00 30.34 20.94
CA LEU A 113 -28.64 29.87 20.66
C LEU A 113 -28.04 30.57 19.43
N GLU A 114 -28.77 30.66 18.31
CA GLU A 114 -28.32 31.35 17.10
C GLU A 114 -27.97 32.82 17.35
N SER A 115 -28.76 33.51 18.21
CA SER A 115 -28.54 34.91 18.55
C SER A 115 -27.40 35.15 19.55
N GLU A 116 -27.26 34.29 20.56
CA GLU A 116 -26.31 34.48 21.67
C GLU A 116 -24.96 33.76 21.45
N ALA A 117 -24.90 32.74 20.58
CA ALA A 117 -23.69 31.93 20.37
C ALA A 117 -22.42 32.75 20.03
N PRO A 118 -22.45 33.80 19.18
CA PRO A 118 -21.27 34.62 18.92
C PRO A 118 -20.68 35.24 20.21
N GLY A 119 -21.52 35.80 21.08
CA GLY A 119 -21.10 36.39 22.34
C GLY A 119 -20.64 35.35 23.35
N LEU A 120 -21.42 34.27 23.51
CA LEU A 120 -21.09 33.17 24.42
C LEU A 120 -19.75 32.51 24.10
N LEU A 121 -19.46 32.30 22.81
CA LEU A 121 -18.18 31.73 22.39
C LEU A 121 -17.05 32.76 22.51
N ALA A 122 -17.29 34.04 22.23
CA ALA A 122 -16.30 35.08 22.49
C ALA A 122 -15.88 35.10 23.98
N ASP A 123 -16.85 35.06 24.89
CA ASP A 123 -16.61 35.02 26.34
C ASP A 123 -15.96 33.71 26.79
N CYS A 124 -16.41 32.57 26.25
CA CYS A 124 -15.86 31.25 26.59
C CYS A 124 -14.41 31.06 26.09
N LEU A 125 -14.05 31.72 25.00
CA LEU A 125 -12.76 31.57 24.34
C LEU A 125 -11.81 32.76 24.60
N ALA A 126 -12.26 33.77 25.36
CA ALA A 126 -11.45 34.91 25.78
C ALA A 126 -10.11 34.46 26.38
N ASP A 127 -9.02 35.12 26.01
CA ASP A 127 -7.63 34.86 26.43
C ASP A 127 -7.00 33.51 26.02
N GLY A 128 -7.77 32.60 25.39
CA GLY A 128 -7.30 31.26 24.99
C GLY A 128 -7.06 31.08 23.50
N LEU A 129 -7.60 31.97 22.66
CA LEU A 129 -7.41 31.99 21.21
C LEU A 129 -6.24 32.91 20.86
N SER A 130 -5.47 32.59 19.80
CA SER A 130 -4.48 33.53 19.29
C SER A 130 -5.17 34.84 18.87
N GLN A 131 -4.59 35.99 19.22
CA GLN A 131 -5.15 37.31 18.89
C GLN A 131 -5.35 37.51 17.36
N ASP A 132 -4.71 36.68 16.54
CA ASP A 132 -4.71 36.72 15.07
C ASP A 132 -5.81 35.85 14.39
N LEU A 133 -6.77 35.30 15.13
CA LEU A 133 -7.85 34.53 14.51
C LEU A 133 -8.79 35.44 13.70
N SER A 134 -8.82 35.21 12.38
CA SER A 134 -9.68 35.90 11.43
C SER A 134 -11.16 35.83 11.84
N GLU A 135 -11.93 36.87 11.49
CA GLU A 135 -13.38 36.92 11.72
C GLU A 135 -14.10 35.72 11.09
N GLN A 136 -13.59 35.23 9.95
CA GLN A 136 -14.11 34.06 9.25
C GLN A 136 -13.97 32.75 10.06
N ARG A 137 -12.83 32.52 10.71
CA ARG A 137 -12.62 31.34 11.57
C ARG A 137 -13.49 31.38 12.82
N ARG A 138 -13.75 32.58 13.35
CA ARG A 138 -14.70 32.75 14.47
C ARG A 138 -16.12 32.44 14.03
N ALA A 139 -16.54 32.94 12.86
CA ALA A 139 -17.84 32.61 12.29
C ALA A 139 -18.00 31.12 12.00
N GLU A 140 -16.93 30.45 11.56
CA GLU A 140 -16.90 28.99 11.35
C GLU A 140 -17.09 28.21 12.66
N LEU A 141 -16.39 28.60 13.74
CA LEU A 141 -16.57 28.01 15.07
C LEU A 141 -18.01 28.17 15.57
N VAL A 142 -18.57 29.38 15.45
CA VAL A 142 -19.97 29.67 15.83
C VAL A 142 -20.92 28.79 15.03
N ARG A 143 -20.72 28.64 13.72
CA ARG A 143 -21.59 27.82 12.87
C ARG A 143 -21.54 26.35 13.28
N TYR A 144 -20.37 25.75 13.46
CA TYR A 144 -20.30 24.35 13.91
C TYR A 144 -20.97 24.15 15.28
N PHE A 145 -20.79 25.10 16.20
CA PHE A 145 -21.43 25.06 17.51
C PHE A 145 -22.95 25.12 17.43
N VAL A 146 -23.52 26.06 16.67
CA VAL A 146 -24.97 26.19 16.49
C VAL A 146 -25.57 24.94 15.83
N GLU A 147 -24.91 24.40 14.80
CA GLU A 147 -25.39 23.20 14.07
C GLU A 147 -25.25 21.91 14.90
N SER A 148 -24.65 21.97 16.11
CA SER A 148 -24.42 20.80 16.96
C SER A 148 -25.68 20.28 17.67
N PHE A 149 -26.75 21.07 17.77
CA PHE A 149 -27.84 20.76 18.72
C PHE A 149 -29.17 20.32 18.07
N GLY A 150 -29.24 20.25 16.74
CA GLY A 150 -30.44 19.80 16.01
C GLY A 150 -30.94 20.82 14.99
N ASN A 151 -32.09 20.54 14.38
CA ASN A 151 -32.72 21.42 13.39
C ASN A 151 -34.03 22.03 13.89
N GLY A 152 -34.15 23.37 13.89
CA GLY A 152 -35.35 24.05 14.41
C GLY A 152 -36.62 23.91 13.54
N THR A 153 -36.48 23.54 12.27
CA THR A 153 -37.63 23.35 11.36
C THR A 153 -38.19 21.94 11.49
N ARG A 154 -37.32 20.93 11.46
CA ARG A 154 -37.71 19.52 11.59
C ARG A 154 -37.85 19.07 13.04
N ILE A 155 -37.27 19.81 13.98
CA ILE A 155 -37.20 19.48 15.41
C ILE A 155 -36.62 18.07 15.57
N ASP A 156 -35.51 17.83 14.87
CA ASP A 156 -34.78 16.57 14.84
C ASP A 156 -33.33 16.74 15.29
N TYR A 157 -32.73 15.65 15.75
CA TYR A 157 -31.31 15.54 16.09
C TYR A 157 -30.79 14.20 15.58
N GLY A 158 -29.51 14.11 15.22
CA GLY A 158 -28.88 12.85 14.83
C GLY A 158 -27.37 13.00 14.67
N THR A 159 -26.76 11.97 14.09
CA THR A 159 -25.30 11.84 13.97
C THR A 159 -24.63 12.94 13.14
N GLY A 160 -25.36 13.61 12.25
CA GLY A 160 -24.87 14.81 11.55
C GLY A 160 -24.65 16.01 12.48
N HIS A 161 -25.48 16.17 13.50
CA HIS A 161 -25.36 17.21 14.52
C HIS A 161 -24.24 16.85 15.52
N GLU A 162 -24.16 15.58 15.93
CA GLU A 162 -23.01 15.05 16.69
C GLU A 162 -21.69 15.32 15.94
N LEU A 163 -21.65 15.08 14.63
CA LEU A 163 -20.50 15.36 13.78
C LEU A 163 -20.15 16.85 13.75
N ALA A 164 -21.14 17.75 13.77
CA ALA A 164 -20.90 19.20 13.86
C ALA A 164 -20.25 19.57 15.21
N PHE A 165 -20.63 18.94 16.31
CA PHE A 165 -19.98 19.15 17.61
C PHE A 165 -18.54 18.62 17.64
N VAL A 166 -18.32 17.44 17.04
CA VAL A 166 -16.98 16.87 16.86
C VAL A 166 -16.12 17.80 16.00
N ALA A 167 -16.68 18.38 14.94
CA ALA A 167 -16.01 19.36 14.09
C ALA A 167 -15.71 20.67 14.85
N PHE A 168 -16.62 21.16 15.68
CA PHE A 168 -16.41 22.31 16.56
C PHE A 168 -15.21 22.08 17.50
N ILE A 169 -15.17 20.94 18.21
CA ILE A 169 -14.05 20.63 19.10
C ILE A 169 -12.75 20.45 18.29
N CYS A 170 -12.79 19.75 17.16
CA CYS A 170 -11.63 19.62 16.27
C CYS A 170 -11.10 21.00 15.87
N CYS A 171 -11.98 21.94 15.52
CA CYS A 171 -11.64 23.32 15.21
C CYS A 171 -11.05 24.07 16.42
N LEU A 172 -11.48 23.79 17.66
CA LEU A 172 -10.86 24.35 18.86
C LEU A 172 -9.40 23.90 19.01
N PHE A 173 -9.06 22.65 18.69
CA PHE A 173 -7.67 22.21 18.60
C PHE A 173 -6.91 22.92 17.47
N LYS A 174 -7.53 23.04 16.27
CA LYS A 174 -6.91 23.72 15.13
C LYS A 174 -6.69 25.22 15.36
N SER A 175 -7.53 25.84 16.19
CA SER A 175 -7.42 27.23 16.61
C SER A 175 -6.40 27.46 17.74
N GLY A 176 -5.85 26.39 18.31
CA GLY A 176 -4.90 26.45 19.43
C GLY A 176 -5.55 26.64 20.82
N PHE A 177 -6.88 26.74 20.89
CA PHE A 177 -7.60 26.84 22.16
C PHE A 177 -7.45 25.55 22.98
N LEU A 178 -7.63 24.39 22.38
CA LEU A 178 -7.38 23.09 23.04
C LEU A 178 -6.03 22.53 22.61
N VAL A 179 -5.31 21.91 23.54
CA VAL A 179 -3.99 21.31 23.29
C VAL A 179 -4.05 19.79 23.50
N THR A 180 -3.04 19.07 23.01
CA THR A 180 -3.01 17.60 23.07
C THR A 180 -3.18 17.00 24.48
N ALA A 181 -2.85 17.74 25.54
CA ALA A 181 -3.11 17.33 26.92
C ALA A 181 -4.62 17.25 27.25
N ASP A 182 -5.45 18.03 26.56
CA ASP A 182 -6.91 18.09 26.74
C ASP A 182 -7.64 16.92 26.05
N CYS A 183 -6.98 16.14 25.18
CA CYS A 183 -7.63 15.10 24.37
C CYS A 183 -8.51 14.12 25.19
N ALA A 184 -8.04 13.68 26.36
CA ALA A 184 -8.82 12.78 27.21
C ALA A 184 -9.98 13.51 27.89
N ALA A 185 -9.76 14.73 28.40
CA ALA A 185 -10.79 15.55 29.05
C ALA A 185 -11.91 15.95 28.08
N VAL A 186 -11.57 16.17 26.83
CA VAL A 186 -12.54 16.48 25.76
C VAL A 186 -13.57 15.37 25.59
N ALA A 187 -13.16 14.10 25.53
CA ALA A 187 -14.11 13.00 25.42
C ALA A 187 -14.82 12.71 26.75
N LEU A 188 -14.06 12.64 27.85
CA LEU A 188 -14.54 12.10 29.12
C LEU A 188 -15.25 13.14 30.00
N SER A 189 -15.07 14.43 29.72
CA SER A 189 -15.71 15.54 30.44
C SER A 189 -16.57 16.40 29.52
N VAL A 190 -15.99 17.03 28.49
CA VAL A 190 -16.73 18.00 27.64
C VAL A 190 -17.80 17.29 26.79
N PHE A 191 -17.43 16.21 26.11
CA PHE A 191 -18.37 15.46 25.28
C PHE A 191 -19.37 14.68 26.13
N ALA A 192 -18.98 14.18 27.30
CA ALA A 192 -19.92 13.61 28.27
C ALA A 192 -20.99 14.63 28.69
N ARG A 193 -20.58 15.86 29.03
CA ARG A 193 -21.50 16.96 29.38
C ARG A 193 -22.41 17.36 28.22
N TYR A 194 -21.88 17.35 27.00
CA TYR A 194 -22.64 17.57 25.78
C TYR A 194 -23.72 16.49 25.60
N LEU A 195 -23.40 15.21 25.82
CA LEU A 195 -24.39 14.13 25.76
C LEU A 195 -25.54 14.32 26.74
N ASP A 196 -25.24 14.76 27.97
CA ASP A 196 -26.28 15.05 28.97
C ASP A 196 -27.23 16.16 28.49
N LEU A 197 -26.68 17.24 27.93
CA LEU A 197 -27.45 18.34 27.38
C LEU A 197 -28.33 17.88 26.20
N VAL A 198 -27.76 17.21 25.19
CA VAL A 198 -28.54 16.81 24.00
C VAL A 198 -29.57 15.73 24.32
N ARG A 199 -29.32 14.83 25.28
CA ARG A 199 -30.34 13.89 25.77
C ARG A 199 -31.50 14.61 26.44
N ARG A 200 -31.21 15.64 27.24
CA ARG A 200 -32.26 16.45 27.85
C ARG A 200 -33.07 17.22 26.81
N LEU A 201 -32.42 17.77 25.77
CA LEU A 201 -33.11 18.36 24.62
C LEU A 201 -34.02 17.35 23.91
N GLN A 202 -33.49 16.16 23.59
CA GLN A 202 -34.20 15.07 22.92
C GLN A 202 -35.48 14.68 23.68
N VAL A 203 -35.38 14.48 25.00
CA VAL A 203 -36.52 14.10 25.85
C VAL A 203 -37.49 15.26 26.05
N THR A 204 -37.00 16.44 26.44
CA THR A 204 -37.84 17.59 26.82
C THR A 204 -38.64 18.10 25.63
N TYR A 205 -37.99 18.23 24.47
CA TYR A 205 -38.64 18.71 23.26
C TYR A 205 -39.09 17.59 22.32
N ARG A 206 -39.01 16.32 22.74
CA ARG A 206 -39.48 15.16 21.96
C ARG A 206 -38.94 15.17 20.52
N MET A 207 -37.64 15.40 20.40
CA MET A 207 -36.97 15.55 19.11
C MET A 207 -36.96 14.23 18.35
N GLU A 208 -37.14 14.30 17.04
CA GLU A 208 -37.13 13.11 16.19
C GLU A 208 -35.68 12.70 15.84
N PRO A 209 -35.42 11.39 15.64
CA PRO A 209 -34.15 10.91 15.09
C PRO A 209 -33.95 11.35 13.63
N ALA A 210 -32.92 12.16 13.37
CA ALA A 210 -32.58 12.62 12.04
C ALA A 210 -31.89 11.51 11.24
N GLY A 211 -32.45 11.14 10.08
CA GLY A 211 -31.88 10.14 9.18
C GLY A 211 -32.16 8.68 9.56
N SER A 212 -33.30 8.42 10.22
CA SER A 212 -33.66 7.12 10.80
C SER A 212 -33.49 5.92 9.84
N HIS A 213 -32.58 5.01 10.19
CA HIS A 213 -32.51 3.64 9.63
C HIS A 213 -33.35 2.63 10.42
N GLY A 214 -34.18 3.09 11.36
CA GLY A 214 -34.95 2.24 12.27
C GLY A 214 -34.03 1.35 13.11
N VAL A 215 -34.39 0.08 13.26
CA VAL A 215 -33.66 -0.92 14.06
C VAL A 215 -32.22 -1.19 13.56
N TRP A 216 -31.90 -0.79 12.33
CA TRP A 216 -30.61 -1.07 11.67
C TRP A 216 -29.52 -0.01 11.93
N CYS A 217 -29.82 1.04 12.69
CA CYS A 217 -28.80 1.97 13.15
C CYS A 217 -28.06 1.44 14.39
N LEU A 218 -26.91 2.04 14.72
CA LEU A 218 -26.21 1.74 15.97
C LEU A 218 -27.00 2.26 17.18
N ASP A 219 -27.47 3.50 17.09
CA ASP A 219 -28.32 4.20 18.04
C ASP A 219 -29.11 5.27 17.27
N ASP A 220 -30.25 5.70 17.83
CA ASP A 220 -31.14 6.65 17.16
C ASP A 220 -30.47 8.01 16.94
N PHE A 221 -29.55 8.41 17.84
CA PHE A 221 -29.01 9.77 17.88
C PHE A 221 -27.49 9.84 17.79
N GLN A 222 -26.76 8.95 18.46
CA GLN A 222 -25.32 9.09 18.71
C GLN A 222 -24.48 7.98 18.07
N PHE A 223 -23.19 8.25 17.82
CA PHE A 223 -22.26 7.23 17.32
C PHE A 223 -20.89 7.31 18.00
N VAL A 224 -20.30 8.51 18.05
CA VAL A 224 -18.97 8.73 18.61
C VAL A 224 -18.78 8.26 20.07
N PRO A 225 -19.76 8.34 21.01
CA PRO A 225 -19.55 7.84 22.36
C PRO A 225 -19.41 6.32 22.42
N PHE A 226 -19.93 5.56 21.46
CA PHE A 226 -19.66 4.12 21.35
C PHE A 226 -18.21 3.86 20.90
N ILE A 227 -17.65 4.71 20.04
CA ILE A 227 -16.23 4.62 19.66
C ILE A 227 -15.34 4.92 20.87
N TRP A 228 -15.50 6.08 21.50
CA TRP A 228 -14.65 6.45 22.64
C TRP A 228 -14.90 5.58 23.88
N GLY A 229 -16.14 5.20 24.14
CA GLY A 229 -16.50 4.31 25.24
C GLY A 229 -15.98 2.89 25.08
N SER A 230 -15.97 2.34 23.86
CA SER A 230 -15.32 1.03 23.60
C SER A 230 -13.79 1.12 23.76
N ALA A 231 -13.17 2.27 23.44
CA ALA A 231 -11.74 2.49 23.66
C ALA A 231 -11.37 2.48 25.16
N GLN A 232 -12.21 3.07 26.02
CA GLN A 232 -12.03 3.01 27.48
C GLN A 232 -11.94 1.56 28.01
N LEU A 233 -12.64 0.63 27.37
CA LEU A 233 -12.75 -0.79 27.79
C LEU A 233 -11.66 -1.70 27.21
N ILE A 234 -10.80 -1.19 26.33
CA ILE A 234 -9.72 -2.01 25.74
C ILE A 234 -8.72 -2.41 26.82
N GLY A 235 -8.63 -3.72 27.07
CA GLY A 235 -7.76 -4.29 28.10
C GLY A 235 -8.44 -4.44 29.47
N ASN A 236 -9.74 -4.14 29.58
CA ASN A 236 -10.51 -4.39 30.79
C ASN A 236 -10.82 -5.89 30.94
N PRO A 237 -10.40 -6.55 32.03
CA PRO A 237 -10.63 -7.99 32.21
C PRO A 237 -12.03 -8.34 32.71
N LYS A 238 -12.77 -7.39 33.31
CA LYS A 238 -14.03 -7.64 34.02
C LYS A 238 -15.27 -7.43 33.16
N VAL A 239 -15.18 -6.58 32.14
CA VAL A 239 -16.31 -6.20 31.27
C VAL A 239 -16.01 -6.69 29.87
N GLN A 240 -16.89 -7.49 29.29
CA GLN A 240 -16.75 -8.07 27.95
C GLN A 240 -17.82 -7.52 27.01
N PRO A 241 -17.64 -7.55 25.68
CA PRO A 241 -18.70 -7.11 24.75
C PRO A 241 -20.02 -7.88 24.90
N ALA A 242 -19.98 -9.14 25.35
CA ALA A 242 -21.17 -9.93 25.66
C ALA A 242 -22.07 -9.31 26.76
N ASP A 243 -21.57 -8.32 27.51
CA ASP A 243 -22.32 -7.60 28.53
C ASP A 243 -23.18 -6.44 27.98
N ILE A 244 -23.06 -6.11 26.69
CA ILE A 244 -23.83 -5.02 26.06
C ILE A 244 -25.35 -5.15 26.28
N PRO A 245 -26.00 -6.32 26.09
CA PRO A 245 -27.44 -6.45 26.34
C PRO A 245 -27.83 -6.54 27.83
N ASN A 246 -26.88 -6.44 28.77
CA ASN A 246 -27.15 -6.56 30.20
C ASN A 246 -27.52 -5.22 30.83
N ARG A 247 -28.81 -5.04 31.12
CA ARG A 247 -29.36 -3.83 31.77
C ARG A 247 -28.70 -3.49 33.10
N SER A 248 -28.49 -4.47 33.98
CA SER A 248 -27.91 -4.23 35.31
C SER A 248 -26.46 -3.75 35.21
N LYS A 249 -25.68 -4.31 34.28
CA LYS A 249 -24.32 -3.83 34.01
C LYS A 249 -24.31 -2.44 33.39
N ALA A 250 -25.26 -2.12 32.52
CA ALA A 250 -25.40 -0.77 31.98
C ALA A 250 -25.68 0.26 33.08
N GLU A 251 -26.63 -0.02 33.98
CA GLU A 251 -26.96 0.86 35.11
C GLU A 251 -25.76 1.06 36.06
N GLN A 252 -24.98 -0.01 36.33
CA GLN A 252 -23.79 0.05 37.18
C GLN A 252 -22.64 0.86 36.55
N LEU A 253 -22.38 0.66 35.26
CA LEU A 253 -21.22 1.24 34.56
C LEU A 253 -21.52 2.59 33.89
N ALA A 254 -22.78 3.05 33.90
CA ALA A 254 -23.21 4.29 33.24
C ALA A 254 -22.40 5.52 33.66
N LYS A 255 -22.00 5.59 34.93
CA LYS A 255 -21.21 6.71 35.49
C LYS A 255 -19.70 6.59 35.24
N GLU A 256 -19.24 5.42 34.79
CA GLU A 256 -17.81 5.10 34.64
C GLU A 256 -17.36 5.02 33.17
N ASN A 257 -18.29 4.78 32.24
CA ASN A 257 -17.99 4.52 30.85
C ASN A 257 -19.02 5.12 29.87
N LEU A 258 -18.53 5.78 28.81
CA LEU A 258 -19.39 6.45 27.82
C LEU A 258 -20.29 5.46 27.06
N PHE A 259 -19.81 4.26 26.76
CA PHE A 259 -20.57 3.23 26.03
C PHE A 259 -21.75 2.76 26.88
N PHE A 260 -21.49 2.37 28.13
CA PHE A 260 -22.54 1.90 29.04
C PHE A 260 -23.46 3.03 29.49
N GLY A 261 -22.99 4.28 29.54
CA GLY A 261 -23.86 5.44 29.73
C GLY A 261 -24.82 5.67 28.55
N CYS A 262 -24.48 5.24 27.34
CA CYS A 262 -25.42 5.20 26.21
C CYS A 262 -26.40 4.03 26.31
N LEU A 263 -25.94 2.85 26.72
CA LEU A 263 -26.81 1.70 26.93
C LEU A 263 -27.86 1.95 28.02
N ASP A 264 -27.46 2.55 29.15
CA ASP A 264 -28.37 2.93 30.23
C ASP A 264 -29.47 3.89 29.74
N TYR A 265 -29.12 4.87 28.90
CA TYR A 265 -30.10 5.75 28.28
C TYR A 265 -31.07 4.97 27.36
N ILE A 266 -30.55 4.11 26.49
CA ILE A 266 -31.36 3.26 25.60
C ILE A 266 -32.38 2.43 26.40
N PHE A 267 -31.94 1.78 27.48
CA PHE A 267 -32.82 0.98 28.36
C PHE A 267 -33.89 1.79 29.10
N LYS A 268 -33.72 3.12 29.22
CA LYS A 268 -34.71 4.02 29.83
C LYS A 268 -35.74 4.52 28.82
N VAL A 269 -35.32 4.76 27.57
CA VAL A 269 -36.20 5.36 26.54
C VAL A 269 -36.84 4.34 25.61
N LYS A 270 -36.26 3.15 25.46
CA LYS A 270 -36.82 2.05 24.66
C LYS A 270 -37.33 0.94 25.57
N SER A 271 -38.51 0.42 25.24
CA SER A 271 -39.16 -0.69 25.93
C SER A 271 -39.22 -1.92 25.04
N GLY A 272 -39.12 -3.11 25.63
CA GLY A 272 -39.13 -4.39 24.93
C GLY A 272 -37.76 -5.09 24.99
N PRO A 273 -37.62 -6.25 24.32
CA PRO A 273 -36.34 -6.96 24.24
C PRO A 273 -35.27 -6.11 23.53
N PHE A 274 -34.04 -6.14 24.05
CA PHE A 274 -32.96 -5.29 23.57
C PHE A 274 -32.59 -5.58 22.10
N GLU A 275 -32.60 -6.87 21.73
CA GLU A 275 -32.36 -7.38 20.40
C GLU A 275 -33.36 -6.88 19.34
N GLU A 276 -34.59 -6.55 19.74
CA GLU A 276 -35.65 -6.08 18.84
C GLU A 276 -35.52 -4.58 18.54
N HIS A 277 -35.16 -3.77 19.54
CA HIS A 277 -35.09 -2.32 19.37
C HIS A 277 -33.67 -1.78 19.14
N SER A 278 -32.66 -2.62 19.35
CA SER A 278 -31.22 -2.29 19.24
C SER A 278 -30.41 -3.48 18.67
N SER A 279 -30.90 -4.08 17.59
CA SER A 279 -30.33 -5.30 16.98
C SER A 279 -28.85 -5.18 16.60
N THR A 280 -28.41 -4.00 16.13
CA THR A 280 -27.00 -3.75 15.79
C THR A 280 -26.10 -3.84 17.02
N LEU A 281 -26.47 -3.19 18.13
CA LEU A 281 -25.73 -3.28 19.39
C LEU A 281 -25.77 -4.71 19.97
N HIS A 282 -26.90 -5.39 19.82
CA HIS A 282 -27.01 -6.80 20.18
C HIS A 282 -26.05 -7.67 19.36
N GLY A 283 -25.94 -7.45 18.05
CA GLY A 283 -24.99 -8.14 17.17
C GLY A 283 -23.53 -7.86 17.53
N ILE A 284 -23.20 -6.64 17.96
CA ILE A 284 -21.86 -6.28 18.45
C ILE A 284 -21.52 -7.04 19.75
N SER A 285 -22.51 -7.45 20.54
CA SER A 285 -22.26 -8.21 21.78
C SER A 285 -21.62 -9.57 21.54
N GLY A 286 -21.78 -10.14 20.34
CA GLY A 286 -21.11 -11.39 19.92
C GLY A 286 -19.62 -11.23 19.56
N VAL A 287 -19.06 -10.02 19.58
CA VAL A 287 -17.65 -9.78 19.27
C VAL A 287 -16.77 -10.13 20.47
N TYR A 288 -15.66 -10.83 20.23
CA TYR A 288 -14.85 -11.42 21.31
C TYR A 288 -13.96 -10.45 22.10
N SER A 289 -13.75 -9.20 21.68
CA SER A 289 -12.93 -8.23 22.43
C SER A 289 -13.24 -6.76 22.10
N TRP A 290 -13.02 -5.87 23.07
CA TRP A 290 -13.24 -4.42 22.92
C TRP A 290 -12.33 -3.75 21.88
N ASP A 291 -11.14 -4.29 21.60
CA ASP A 291 -10.27 -3.81 20.52
C ASP A 291 -10.91 -4.04 19.14
N LYS A 292 -11.55 -5.21 18.96
CA LYS A 292 -12.32 -5.51 17.75
C LYS A 292 -13.60 -4.70 17.67
N VAL A 293 -14.31 -4.50 18.78
CA VAL A 293 -15.47 -3.61 18.82
C VAL A 293 -15.07 -2.19 18.40
N ASN A 294 -14.03 -1.61 19.00
CA ASN A 294 -13.57 -0.26 18.69
C ASN A 294 -13.15 -0.10 17.21
N SER A 295 -12.29 -1.00 16.72
CA SER A 295 -11.85 -0.95 15.32
C SER A 295 -12.99 -1.21 14.32
N GLY A 296 -13.97 -2.05 14.69
CA GLY A 296 -15.21 -2.26 13.94
C GLY A 296 -16.08 -1.01 13.89
N LEU A 297 -16.31 -0.35 15.03
CA LEU A 297 -17.09 0.88 15.13
C LEU A 297 -16.46 2.04 14.35
N VAL A 298 -15.13 2.18 14.35
CA VAL A 298 -14.45 3.18 13.51
C VAL A 298 -14.68 2.92 12.01
N LYS A 299 -14.70 1.65 11.57
CA LYS A 299 -15.02 1.30 10.18
C LYS A 299 -16.49 1.56 9.85
N MET A 300 -17.38 1.22 10.77
CA MET A 300 -18.80 1.48 10.63
C MET A 300 -19.09 2.98 10.59
N TYR A 301 -18.40 3.81 11.38
CA TYR A 301 -18.53 5.28 11.31
C TYR A 301 -18.14 5.85 9.94
N LYS A 302 -17.08 5.32 9.33
CA LYS A 302 -16.69 5.71 7.97
C LYS A 302 -17.78 5.37 6.95
N ALA A 303 -18.33 4.16 7.01
CA ALA A 303 -19.31 3.67 6.04
C ALA A 303 -20.72 4.26 6.25
N GLU A 304 -21.17 4.35 7.50
CA GLU A 304 -22.54 4.69 7.86
C GLU A 304 -22.74 6.16 8.21
N ILE A 305 -21.68 6.92 8.53
CA ILE A 305 -21.77 8.36 8.77
C ILE A 305 -21.05 9.13 7.68
N LEU A 306 -19.73 8.95 7.56
CA LEU A 306 -18.93 9.80 6.67
C LEU A 306 -19.08 9.50 5.18
N ALA A 307 -19.53 8.30 4.80
CA ALA A 307 -19.81 7.93 3.41
C ALA A 307 -21.30 8.03 3.03
N LYS A 308 -22.16 8.55 3.92
CA LYS A 308 -23.59 8.74 3.64
C LYS A 308 -23.87 10.18 3.21
N PHE A 309 -24.25 10.33 1.95
CA PHE A 309 -24.68 11.61 1.39
C PHE A 309 -25.78 12.31 2.21
N PRO A 310 -26.85 11.64 2.68
CA PRO A 310 -27.91 12.31 3.44
C PRO A 310 -27.43 13.01 4.71
N ILE A 311 -26.34 12.54 5.30
CA ILE A 311 -25.73 13.13 6.51
C ILE A 311 -24.77 14.24 6.08
N ILE A 312 -23.82 13.94 5.18
CA ILE A 312 -22.73 14.84 4.82
C ILE A 312 -23.19 16.04 3.99
N GLN A 313 -24.31 15.96 3.28
CA GLN A 313 -24.87 17.12 2.56
C GLN A 313 -25.19 18.31 3.48
N HIS A 314 -25.37 18.06 4.77
CA HIS A 314 -25.64 19.09 5.77
C HIS A 314 -24.37 19.65 6.42
N PHE A 315 -23.20 19.05 6.17
CA PHE A 315 -21.92 19.50 6.70
C PHE A 315 -21.47 20.81 6.02
N TYR A 316 -21.09 21.80 6.82
CA TYR A 316 -20.55 23.07 6.35
C TYR A 316 -19.04 23.00 6.19
N PHE A 317 -18.51 23.71 5.20
CA PHE A 317 -17.08 23.81 4.94
C PHE A 317 -16.63 25.26 5.07
N GLY A 318 -15.54 25.47 5.80
CA GLY A 318 -14.92 26.76 6.02
C GLY A 318 -13.42 26.75 5.81
N GLU A 319 -12.73 27.63 6.53
CA GLU A 319 -11.28 27.80 6.46
C GLU A 319 -10.54 26.74 7.31
N LEU A 320 -11.07 26.42 8.49
CA LEU A 320 -10.52 25.42 9.42
C LEU A 320 -10.74 23.99 8.90
N LEU A 321 -11.92 23.71 8.35
CA LEU A 321 -12.26 22.41 7.75
C LEU A 321 -12.69 22.56 6.28
N PRO A 322 -11.72 22.71 5.35
CA PRO A 322 -12.03 22.96 3.95
C PRO A 322 -12.33 21.69 3.14
N LEU A 323 -13.26 21.77 2.18
CA LEU A 323 -13.42 20.79 1.08
C LEU A 323 -12.32 20.96 0.01
N LYS A 324 -11.09 21.22 0.46
CA LYS A 324 -9.91 21.13 -0.40
C LYS A 324 -9.50 19.66 -0.41
N PRO A 325 -9.18 19.08 -1.58
CA PRO A 325 -8.53 17.77 -1.61
C PRO A 325 -7.40 17.78 -0.58
N ALA A 326 -7.46 16.86 0.39
CA ALA A 326 -6.31 16.51 1.18
C ALA A 326 -5.19 16.33 0.18
N SER A 327 -4.17 17.16 0.28
CA SER A 327 -3.03 17.00 -0.59
C SER A 327 -2.58 15.56 -0.38
N ASP A 328 -2.80 14.70 -1.36
CA ASP A 328 -1.70 13.83 -1.72
C ASP A 328 -0.54 14.80 -1.79
N ARG A 329 0.50 14.62 -0.95
CA ARG A 329 1.62 15.58 -0.88
C ARG A 329 2.17 15.91 -2.29
N MET A 330 1.82 15.12 -3.30
CA MET A 330 2.00 15.32 -4.74
C MET A 330 1.16 16.42 -5.42
N SER A 331 -0.15 16.59 -5.16
CA SER A 331 -1.03 17.42 -6.02
C SER A 331 -0.98 18.92 -5.70
N HIS A 332 -0.80 19.31 -4.45
CA HIS A 332 -0.59 20.71 -4.06
C HIS A 332 0.82 21.20 -4.48
N LEU A 333 1.80 20.30 -4.49
CA LEU A 333 3.14 20.51 -5.05
C LEU A 333 3.06 20.79 -6.55
N LEU A 334 2.23 20.05 -7.30
CA LEU A 334 2.05 20.23 -8.75
C LEU A 334 1.38 21.56 -9.16
N SER A 335 0.55 22.16 -8.29
CA SER A 335 -0.04 23.48 -8.57
C SER A 335 0.90 24.65 -8.23
N LEU A 336 1.72 24.52 -7.17
CA LEU A 336 2.78 25.47 -6.82
C LEU A 336 3.97 25.42 -7.79
N ILE A 337 4.18 24.27 -8.46
CA ILE A 337 5.17 24.09 -9.55
C ILE A 337 4.79 24.88 -10.81
N ARG A 338 3.52 25.31 -10.99
CA ARG A 338 3.10 26.05 -12.19
C ARG A 338 3.36 27.56 -12.15
N SER A 339 3.54 28.17 -10.98
CA SER A 339 3.85 29.60 -10.86
C SER A 339 5.35 29.82 -10.68
N HIS A 340 6.04 29.94 -11.82
CA HIS A 340 7.45 30.32 -11.92
C HIS A 340 7.77 31.60 -11.12
N LYS A 341 8.61 31.51 -10.07
CA LYS A 341 9.60 32.55 -9.67
C LYS A 341 10.47 32.22 -8.44
N LEU A 342 10.35 31.04 -7.82
CA LEU A 342 11.13 30.69 -6.61
C LEU A 342 12.10 29.50 -6.79
N LEU A 343 12.37 29.07 -8.02
CA LEU A 343 13.31 27.96 -8.28
C LEU A 343 14.80 28.40 -8.17
N SER A 344 15.10 29.70 -8.27
CA SER A 344 16.48 30.21 -8.18
C SER A 344 16.97 30.41 -6.74
N ALA A 345 16.08 30.63 -5.78
CA ALA A 345 16.47 30.96 -4.40
C ALA A 345 16.44 29.75 -3.44
N MET A 346 15.57 28.76 -3.68
CA MET A 346 15.49 27.58 -2.80
C MET A 346 16.56 26.52 -3.08
N LEU A 347 17.21 26.52 -4.25
CA LEU A 347 18.32 25.60 -4.54
C LEU A 347 19.60 25.89 -3.74
N ALA A 348 19.70 27.04 -3.06
CA ALA A 348 20.84 27.36 -2.20
C ALA A 348 20.64 26.95 -0.72
N GLY A 349 19.41 26.81 -0.23
CA GLY A 349 19.12 26.65 1.20
C GLY A 349 18.97 25.21 1.70
N THR A 350 18.47 24.28 0.89
CA THR A 350 18.18 22.90 1.33
C THR A 350 19.31 21.90 1.06
N LEU A 351 20.41 22.32 0.44
CA LEU A 351 21.59 21.48 0.15
C LEU A 351 22.72 21.61 1.20
N ALA A 352 22.46 22.20 2.37
CA ALA A 352 23.43 22.27 3.47
C ALA A 352 23.12 21.30 4.65
N ALA A 353 21.89 20.76 4.74
CA ALA A 353 21.41 20.08 5.95
C ALA A 353 21.72 18.57 6.05
N ASP A 354 21.88 17.87 4.92
CA ASP A 354 22.16 16.43 4.91
C ASP A 354 23.66 16.10 5.00
N ALA A 355 24.54 17.09 4.80
CA ALA A 355 25.99 16.95 4.91
C ALA A 355 26.48 16.93 6.36
N ALA A 356 25.79 17.65 7.25
CA ALA A 356 26.13 17.72 8.68
C ALA A 356 25.82 16.41 9.44
N TYR A 357 25.04 15.50 8.84
CA TYR A 357 24.58 14.27 9.51
C TYR A 357 25.65 13.20 9.70
N TYR A 358 26.52 13.03 8.71
CA TYR A 358 27.52 11.95 8.75
C TYR A 358 28.83 12.37 9.41
N GLY A 359 29.20 13.65 9.33
CA GLY A 359 30.49 14.11 9.83
C GLY A 359 30.53 14.51 11.29
N LEU A 360 29.47 15.15 11.82
CA LEU A 360 29.47 15.59 13.21
C LEU A 360 29.27 14.43 14.22
N HIS A 361 28.69 13.31 13.77
CA HIS A 361 28.34 12.17 14.63
C HIS A 361 29.56 11.32 15.05
N ASN A 362 30.57 11.19 14.20
CA ASN A 362 31.80 10.44 14.51
C ASN A 362 32.78 11.24 15.39
N LEU A 363 32.82 12.57 15.21
CA LEU A 363 33.72 13.49 15.92
C LEU A 363 33.53 13.48 17.44
N THR A 364 32.27 13.43 17.89
CA THR A 364 31.95 13.59 19.32
C THR A 364 32.06 12.28 20.09
N GLN A 365 32.01 11.14 19.40
CA GLN A 365 32.19 9.81 19.98
C GLN A 365 33.65 9.53 20.36
N SER A 366 34.61 9.98 19.55
CA SER A 366 36.04 9.81 19.85
C SER A 366 36.52 10.68 21.01
N TYR A 367 35.90 11.86 21.20
CA TYR A 367 36.29 12.81 22.22
C TYR A 367 35.87 12.40 23.66
N ARG A 368 34.76 11.66 23.80
CA ARG A 368 34.32 11.14 25.11
C ARG A 368 35.07 9.89 25.57
N ALA A 369 35.73 9.16 24.67
CA ALA A 369 36.59 8.04 25.04
C ALA A 369 37.86 8.53 25.76
N TYR A 370 38.46 9.65 25.33
CA TYR A 370 39.60 10.30 25.99
C TYR A 370 39.32 10.60 27.47
N ARG A 371 38.06 10.96 27.79
CA ARG A 371 37.55 11.25 29.14
C ARG A 371 37.59 10.05 30.12
N CYS A 372 37.63 8.81 29.63
CA CYS A 372 37.54 7.64 30.53
C CYS A 372 38.91 7.11 30.98
N ALA A 373 40.01 7.64 30.42
CA ALA A 373 41.39 7.24 30.75
C ALA A 373 42.09 8.18 31.76
N CYS A 374 41.54 9.37 32.01
CA CYS A 374 42.04 10.32 33.02
C CYS A 374 40.94 10.59 34.06
N THR A 375 41.33 10.65 35.32
CA THR A 375 40.59 10.27 36.53
C THR A 375 39.55 11.26 37.08
N GLN A 376 38.71 10.71 37.98
CA GLN A 376 37.95 11.34 39.07
C GLN A 376 38.32 12.80 39.43
N GLN A 377 37.50 13.81 39.05
CA GLN A 377 37.21 15.04 39.80
C GLN A 377 36.33 16.04 38.98
N GLY A 378 35.34 16.67 39.64
CA GLY A 378 34.88 18.06 39.41
C GLY A 378 34.19 18.51 38.10
N SER A 379 33.15 19.34 38.24
CA SER A 379 32.39 20.01 37.15
C SER A 379 33.10 21.16 36.43
N SER A 380 34.27 21.60 36.90
CA SER A 380 35.06 22.71 36.31
C SER A 380 35.77 22.33 35.01
N GLU A 381 36.09 21.05 34.78
CA GLU A 381 36.82 20.60 33.58
C GLU A 381 35.96 20.48 32.31
N MET A 382 34.63 20.42 32.41
CA MET A 382 33.75 20.39 31.21
C MET A 382 33.89 21.66 30.35
N LEU A 383 34.27 22.79 30.95
CA LEU A 383 34.51 24.04 30.24
C LEU A 383 35.88 24.05 29.53
N ALA A 384 36.91 23.47 30.14
CA ALA A 384 38.27 23.35 29.57
C ALA A 384 38.31 22.38 28.38
N VAL A 385 37.59 21.27 28.51
CA VAL A 385 37.43 20.22 27.48
C VAL A 385 36.68 20.76 26.23
N SER A 386 35.64 21.57 26.42
CA SER A 386 35.03 22.28 25.30
C SER A 386 36.01 23.21 24.55
N GLN A 387 36.94 23.84 25.29
CA GLN A 387 37.95 24.72 24.70
C GLN A 387 39.00 23.94 23.89
N GLU A 388 39.40 22.73 24.34
CA GLU A 388 40.31 21.85 23.59
C GLU A 388 39.72 21.31 22.29
N LEU A 389 38.45 20.89 22.28
CA LEU A 389 37.82 20.42 21.03
C LEU A 389 37.66 21.58 20.02
N ARG A 390 37.37 22.79 20.52
CA ARG A 390 37.34 24.01 19.71
C ARG A 390 38.72 24.36 19.16
N SER A 391 39.79 24.21 19.95
CA SER A 391 41.15 24.48 19.49
C SER A 391 41.60 23.44 18.47
N ALA A 392 41.30 22.15 18.66
CA ALA A 392 41.59 21.09 17.70
C ALA A 392 40.81 21.25 16.38
N LEU A 393 39.54 21.65 16.44
CA LEU A 393 38.71 21.94 15.26
C LEU A 393 39.25 23.14 14.46
N ARG A 394 39.65 24.22 15.16
CA ARG A 394 40.31 25.38 14.55
C ARG A 394 41.64 25.00 13.92
N ALA A 395 42.49 24.27 14.64
CA ALA A 395 43.77 23.80 14.12
C ALA A 395 43.63 22.89 12.88
N ALA A 396 42.63 22.01 12.85
CA ALA A 396 42.35 21.15 11.69
C ALA A 396 41.89 21.97 10.47
N ALA A 397 41.04 22.98 10.68
CA ALA A 397 40.54 23.85 9.63
C ALA A 397 41.62 24.79 9.07
N ASP A 398 42.48 25.32 9.94
CA ASP A 398 43.65 26.13 9.57
C ASP A 398 44.62 25.33 8.70
N ARG A 399 44.95 24.09 9.12
CA ARG A 399 45.79 23.17 8.34
C ARG A 399 45.18 22.75 6.99
N LEU A 400 43.86 22.85 6.84
CA LEU A 400 43.14 22.58 5.58
C LEU A 400 42.96 23.82 4.69
N GLY A 401 43.37 25.00 5.18
CA GLY A 401 43.21 26.29 4.50
C GLY A 401 41.74 26.74 4.38
N ILE A 402 40.90 26.41 5.36
CA ILE A 402 39.47 26.76 5.38
C ILE A 402 39.30 28.11 6.11
N GLN A 403 38.53 29.04 5.54
CA GLN A 403 38.43 30.40 6.10
C GLN A 403 37.78 30.45 7.51
N PRO A 404 38.25 31.34 8.41
CA PRO A 404 37.84 31.40 9.82
C PRO A 404 36.34 31.63 10.05
N ALA A 405 35.68 32.39 9.17
CA ALA A 405 34.28 32.79 9.33
C ALA A 405 33.28 31.60 9.37
N CYS A 406 33.59 30.49 8.69
CA CYS A 406 32.79 29.27 8.75
C CYS A 406 32.98 28.48 10.06
N ILE A 407 34.11 28.66 10.75
CA ILE A 407 34.50 27.89 11.94
C ILE A 407 33.87 28.49 13.19
N ASP A 408 33.75 29.82 13.27
CA ASP A 408 33.18 30.47 14.46
C ASP A 408 31.70 30.11 14.67
N GLN A 409 30.94 29.89 13.59
CA GLN A 409 29.57 29.35 13.67
C GLN A 409 29.50 27.90 14.17
N LEU A 410 30.49 27.05 13.83
CA LEU A 410 30.58 25.66 14.32
C LEU A 410 31.10 25.60 15.77
N SER A 411 31.99 26.50 16.17
CA SER A 411 32.58 26.57 17.52
C SER A 411 31.58 27.00 18.61
N LEU A 412 30.56 27.78 18.23
CA LEU A 412 29.44 28.21 19.09
C LEU A 412 28.64 27.02 19.63
N PHE A 413 28.53 25.93 18.86
CA PHE A 413 27.79 24.71 19.25
C PHE A 413 28.55 23.83 20.27
N VAL A 414 29.87 23.95 20.35
CA VAL A 414 30.72 23.01 21.11
C VAL A 414 30.88 23.38 22.60
N GLY A 415 30.52 24.59 23.03
CA GLY A 415 30.87 25.06 24.39
C GLY A 415 29.88 25.86 25.19
N ARG A 416 28.59 25.66 24.93
CA ARG A 416 27.60 25.81 25.98
C ARG A 416 27.30 24.41 26.48
N GLY A 417 27.83 24.06 27.66
CA GLY A 417 27.30 22.92 28.40
C GLY A 417 25.78 23.10 28.46
N VAL A 418 25.05 22.15 27.86
CA VAL A 418 23.63 22.35 27.56
C VAL A 418 22.85 22.23 28.85
N ASP A 419 22.44 23.38 29.40
CA ASP A 419 21.22 23.48 30.19
C ASP A 419 20.05 23.57 29.19
N PRO A 420 19.22 22.52 29.06
CA PRO A 420 18.16 22.43 28.05
C PRO A 420 17.15 23.59 28.13
N VAL A 421 17.00 24.20 29.30
CA VAL A 421 15.95 25.18 29.59
C VAL A 421 16.33 26.60 29.15
N ARG A 422 17.63 26.95 29.14
CA ARG A 422 18.10 28.30 28.79
C ARG A 422 18.27 28.52 27.29
N PHE A 423 18.54 27.47 26.52
CA PHE A 423 18.74 27.59 25.06
C PHE A 423 17.43 27.82 24.30
N GLY A 424 16.31 27.30 24.81
CA GLY A 424 14.97 27.56 24.26
C GLY A 424 14.53 29.03 24.35
N ARG A 425 15.14 29.85 25.22
CA ARG A 425 14.81 31.28 25.33
C ARG A 425 15.64 32.18 24.42
N LEU A 426 16.83 31.76 23.98
CA LEU A 426 17.70 32.57 23.11
C LEU A 426 17.35 32.42 21.62
N SER A 427 16.88 31.24 21.17
CA SER A 427 16.45 31.06 19.76
C SER A 427 15.14 31.77 19.42
N ALA A 428 14.35 32.13 20.44
CA ALA A 428 13.13 32.92 20.29
C ALA A 428 13.40 34.37 19.87
N SER A 429 14.63 34.87 20.02
CA SER A 429 14.98 36.26 19.70
C SER A 429 15.52 36.50 18.28
N GLN A 430 15.83 35.46 17.49
CA GLN A 430 16.49 35.60 16.18
C GLN A 430 15.83 34.85 14.99
N GLY A 431 14.60 34.34 15.14
CA GLY A 431 13.75 34.01 13.99
C GLY A 431 14.20 32.87 13.06
N PHE A 432 14.80 31.78 13.57
CA PHE A 432 15.10 30.59 12.77
C PHE A 432 13.88 29.62 12.69
N GLN A 433 13.18 29.59 11.56
CA GLN A 433 12.11 28.63 11.27
C GLN A 433 12.64 27.38 10.54
N SER A 434 12.90 26.28 11.27
CA SER A 434 12.93 24.93 10.68
C SER A 434 12.74 23.83 11.75
N ASP A 435 11.50 23.65 12.19
CA ASP A 435 11.14 22.74 13.29
C ASP A 435 11.37 21.24 12.95
N THR A 436 11.34 20.88 11.66
CA THR A 436 11.66 19.52 11.17
C THR A 436 13.16 19.22 11.17
N LEU A 437 13.99 20.27 11.03
CA LEU A 437 15.44 20.21 11.10
C LEU A 437 15.89 20.19 12.56
N MET A 438 15.19 20.93 13.43
CA MET A 438 15.36 20.89 14.89
C MET A 438 14.90 19.58 15.52
N ARG A 439 13.77 18.98 15.14
CA ARG A 439 13.37 17.65 15.67
C ARG A 439 14.25 16.51 15.16
N LYS A 440 14.79 16.63 13.93
CA LYS A 440 15.85 15.73 13.45
C LYS A 440 17.17 16.00 14.16
N ALA A 441 17.47 17.25 14.52
CA ALA A 441 18.61 17.61 15.37
C ALA A 441 18.43 17.12 16.82
N GLU A 442 17.24 17.16 17.40
CA GLU A 442 16.88 16.64 18.73
C GLU A 442 16.98 15.12 18.77
N ALA A 443 16.47 14.40 17.76
CA ALA A 443 16.67 12.96 17.62
C ALA A 443 18.17 12.62 17.44
N ARG A 444 18.93 13.49 16.76
CA ARG A 444 20.39 13.37 16.59
C ARG A 444 21.17 13.74 17.86
N ILE A 445 20.70 14.66 18.68
CA ILE A 445 21.28 15.09 19.97
C ILE A 445 20.93 14.08 21.09
N ALA A 446 19.76 13.45 21.03
CA ALA A 446 19.42 12.30 21.89
C ALA A 446 20.30 11.07 21.56
N ALA A 447 20.57 10.82 20.27
CA ALA A 447 21.60 9.86 19.84
C ALA A 447 23.02 10.29 20.27
N PHE A 448 23.26 11.60 20.41
CA PHE A 448 24.52 12.20 20.90
C PHE A 448 24.73 12.03 22.41
N SER A 449 23.67 11.81 23.20
CA SER A 449 23.78 11.41 24.61
C SER A 449 24.02 9.91 24.79
N GLN A 450 23.52 9.06 23.89
CA GLN A 450 23.76 7.59 23.90
C GLN A 450 25.12 7.19 23.32
N ALA A 451 25.77 8.13 22.62
CA ALA A 451 27.14 8.08 22.10
C ALA A 451 28.24 8.11 23.19
N PHE A 452 28.02 7.50 24.35
CA PHE A 452 28.98 7.55 25.46
C PHE A 452 30.14 6.54 25.33
N LEU A 453 30.13 5.61 24.37
CA LEU A 453 31.17 4.58 24.20
C LEU A 453 31.44 4.12 22.75
N GLY A 454 31.11 4.89 21.72
CA GLY A 454 31.53 4.57 20.34
C GLY A 454 31.00 3.27 19.73
N LEU A 455 29.79 2.84 20.15
CA LEU A 455 29.12 1.64 19.65
C LEU A 455 28.26 1.93 18.40
N PRO A 456 28.11 0.96 17.47
CA PRO A 456 27.22 1.08 16.30
C PRO A 456 25.75 1.30 16.69
N GLN A 457 24.95 1.74 15.72
CA GLN A 457 23.55 2.20 15.85
C GLN A 457 22.54 1.21 16.47
N HIS A 458 22.95 -0.02 16.79
CA HIS A 458 22.12 -1.14 17.26
C HIS A 458 22.36 -1.53 18.74
N PHE A 459 23.08 -0.73 19.52
CA PHE A 459 23.40 -0.99 20.93
C PHE A 459 22.68 -0.03 21.88
N GLY A 460 22.10 -0.54 22.98
CA GLY A 460 21.34 0.21 24.01
C GLY A 460 21.88 0.07 25.44
N TYR A 461 21.34 0.85 26.39
CA TYR A 461 21.81 0.93 27.80
C TYR A 461 20.66 0.89 28.83
N SER A 462 20.86 0.28 30.00
CA SER A 462 19.93 0.33 31.15
C SER A 462 20.52 1.15 32.31
N ALA A 463 19.84 2.22 32.71
CA ALA A 463 20.21 3.03 33.86
C ALA A 463 19.59 2.47 35.15
N SER A 464 20.14 1.37 35.66
CA SER A 464 19.78 0.85 36.97
C SER A 464 21.00 0.19 37.60
N ASP A 465 21.69 0.92 38.49
CA ASP A 465 22.06 0.44 39.82
C ASP A 465 23.05 1.40 40.49
N LYS A 466 22.90 1.55 41.81
CA LYS A 466 23.73 2.37 42.71
C LYS A 466 25.17 1.85 42.88
N GLU A 467 25.61 0.93 42.03
CA GLU A 467 27.00 0.51 41.92
C GLU A 467 27.38 0.51 40.43
N GLN A 468 28.44 1.24 40.07
CA GLN A 468 28.91 1.51 38.69
C GLN A 468 29.27 0.24 37.87
N ARG A 469 28.30 -0.62 37.53
CA ARG A 469 28.47 -1.77 36.63
C ARG A 469 27.66 -1.55 35.35
N HIS A 470 28.34 -1.02 34.33
CA HIS A 470 27.75 -0.74 33.03
C HIS A 470 27.51 -2.04 32.21
N VAL A 471 26.24 -2.45 32.01
CA VAL A 471 25.85 -3.61 31.18
C VAL A 471 25.33 -3.12 29.82
N PHE A 472 25.87 -3.66 28.72
CA PHE A 472 25.51 -3.28 27.35
C PHE A 472 24.48 -4.24 26.76
N PHE A 473 23.52 -3.72 25.97
CA PHE A 473 22.49 -4.53 25.31
C PHE A 473 22.57 -4.44 23.78
N PHE A 474 22.23 -5.53 23.09
CA PHE A 474 22.06 -5.60 21.63
C PHE A 474 20.78 -6.38 21.32
N ASP A 475 19.81 -5.74 20.63
CA ASP A 475 18.45 -6.26 20.41
C ASP A 475 17.87 -6.91 21.69
N ASP A 476 17.84 -6.14 22.78
CA ASP A 476 17.30 -6.52 24.11
C ASP A 476 18.02 -7.71 24.81
N ARG A 477 19.21 -8.12 24.34
CA ARG A 477 20.05 -9.14 25.02
C ARG A 477 21.29 -8.52 25.67
N PRO A 478 21.65 -8.88 26.91
CA PRO A 478 22.89 -8.42 27.54
C PRO A 478 24.12 -9.00 26.83
N LEU A 479 25.09 -8.16 26.45
CA LEU A 479 26.38 -8.61 25.97
C LEU A 479 27.24 -9.14 27.12
N SER A 480 27.74 -10.36 26.97
CA SER A 480 28.70 -10.99 27.88
C SER A 480 30.08 -10.31 27.79
N LEU A 481 30.26 -9.14 28.40
CA LEU A 481 31.59 -8.55 28.63
C LEU A 481 32.33 -9.26 29.78
N ASN A 482 32.36 -10.59 29.78
CA ASN A 482 32.70 -11.38 30.98
C ASN A 482 34.21 -11.50 31.24
N THR A 483 35.08 -10.90 30.41
CA THR A 483 36.53 -10.86 30.67
C THR A 483 37.06 -9.43 30.76
N LYS A 484 37.82 -9.14 31.82
CA LYS A 484 38.49 -7.85 32.07
C LYS A 484 39.32 -7.40 30.86
N ARG A 485 40.02 -8.34 30.22
CA ARG A 485 40.85 -8.15 29.03
C ARG A 485 40.08 -7.73 27.77
N GLY A 486 38.85 -8.22 27.59
CA GLY A 486 38.00 -7.83 26.46
C GLY A 486 37.52 -6.38 26.54
N ARG A 487 37.23 -5.89 27.76
CA ARG A 487 36.84 -4.50 28.01
C ARG A 487 38.00 -3.53 27.81
N GLU A 488 39.21 -3.90 28.23
CA GLU A 488 40.44 -3.12 28.02
C GLU A 488 40.76 -3.00 26.52
N LEU A 489 40.75 -4.11 25.78
CA LEU A 489 41.01 -4.11 24.32
C LEU A 489 39.98 -3.31 23.52
N TYR A 490 38.71 -3.35 23.91
CA TYR A 490 37.67 -2.55 23.25
C TYR A 490 37.81 -1.05 23.57
N ARG A 491 38.14 -0.71 24.82
CA ARG A 491 38.43 0.67 25.26
C ARG A 491 39.62 1.27 24.49
N ASP A 492 40.69 0.51 24.29
CA ASP A 492 41.88 0.96 23.55
C ASP A 492 41.59 1.28 22.07
N CYS A 493 40.56 0.67 21.48
CA CYS A 493 40.13 0.95 20.11
C CYS A 493 39.32 2.25 19.97
N LEU A 494 38.83 2.81 21.08
CA LEU A 494 37.99 4.01 21.10
C LEU A 494 38.78 5.28 21.44
N LEU A 495 39.91 5.14 22.13
CA LEU A 495 40.81 6.24 22.47
C LEU A 495 41.58 6.71 21.24
N LEU A 496 41.36 7.94 20.79
CA LEU A 496 42.16 8.57 19.73
C LEU A 496 43.26 9.46 20.33
N ASN A 497 44.45 9.43 19.75
CA ASN A 497 45.49 10.43 20.03
C ASN A 497 45.23 11.72 19.24
N GLU A 498 46.00 12.78 19.51
CA GLU A 498 45.80 14.10 18.89
C GLU A 498 45.85 14.09 17.36
N ASP A 499 46.79 13.31 16.78
CA ASP A 499 46.92 13.19 15.33
C ASP A 499 45.75 12.42 14.69
N GLU A 500 45.26 11.36 15.34
CA GLU A 500 44.10 10.58 14.89
C GLU A 500 42.79 11.37 15.00
N LEU A 501 42.62 12.11 16.11
CA LEU A 501 41.49 13.00 16.32
C LEU A 501 41.53 14.15 15.30
N GLY A 502 42.69 14.76 15.10
CA GLY A 502 42.92 15.78 14.09
C GLY A 502 42.64 15.29 12.67
N PHE A 503 43.07 14.07 12.32
CA PHE A 503 42.75 13.44 11.05
C PHE A 503 41.24 13.22 10.87
N ALA A 504 40.55 12.72 11.89
CA ALA A 504 39.10 12.52 11.85
C ALA A 504 38.36 13.86 11.65
N LEU A 505 38.77 14.89 12.38
CA LEU A 505 38.28 16.26 12.26
C LEU A 505 38.49 16.82 10.84
N ALA A 506 39.72 16.71 10.34
CA ALA A 506 40.09 17.20 9.02
C ALA A 506 39.35 16.48 7.89
N ARG A 507 39.11 15.18 8.03
CA ARG A 507 38.34 14.39 7.06
C ARG A 507 36.90 14.89 6.98
N GLU A 508 36.24 15.11 8.10
CA GLU A 508 34.85 15.57 8.08
C GLU A 508 34.72 17.01 7.58
N LEU A 509 35.66 17.89 7.94
CA LEU A 509 35.73 19.24 7.37
C LEU A 509 35.99 19.22 5.85
N ALA A 510 36.87 18.36 5.37
CA ALA A 510 37.13 18.19 3.94
C ALA A 510 35.94 17.57 3.20
N TYR A 511 35.12 16.76 3.86
CA TYR A 511 33.87 16.23 3.33
C TYR A 511 32.81 17.32 3.18
N LEU A 512 32.63 18.14 4.22
CA LEU A 512 31.73 19.30 4.22
C LEU A 512 32.13 20.36 3.18
N ASN A 513 33.43 20.54 2.96
CA ASN A 513 33.98 21.46 1.97
C ASN A 513 34.03 20.88 0.54
N SER A 514 33.16 19.92 0.22
CA SER A 514 33.10 19.28 -1.09
C SER A 514 31.68 19.27 -1.65
N TYR A 515 31.54 19.03 -2.96
CA TYR A 515 30.22 18.91 -3.61
C TYR A 515 29.43 17.65 -3.24
N ALA A 516 29.81 16.94 -2.17
CA ALA A 516 29.19 15.70 -1.70
C ALA A 516 27.67 15.76 -1.59
N VAL A 517 27.18 16.97 -1.30
CA VAL A 517 25.77 17.27 -1.05
C VAL A 517 25.02 17.59 -2.34
N HIS A 518 25.70 18.17 -3.33
CA HIS A 518 25.09 18.65 -4.57
C HIS A 518 25.04 17.60 -5.68
N VAL A 519 26.02 16.69 -5.72
CA VAL A 519 26.14 15.70 -6.81
C VAL A 519 25.06 14.62 -6.78
N PRO A 520 24.70 14.01 -5.63
CA PRO A 520 23.63 12.98 -5.61
C PRO A 520 22.26 13.49 -6.10
N PRO A 521 21.77 14.66 -5.67
CA PRO A 521 20.53 15.23 -6.20
C PRO A 521 20.62 15.56 -7.69
N ALA A 522 21.77 16.04 -8.17
CA ALA A 522 21.98 16.34 -9.59
C ALA A 522 21.93 15.06 -10.46
N VAL A 523 22.56 13.97 -10.02
CA VAL A 523 22.51 12.67 -10.71
C VAL A 523 21.07 12.11 -10.74
N GLY A 524 20.34 12.23 -9.62
CA GLY A 524 18.92 11.84 -9.57
C GLY A 524 18.03 12.67 -10.51
N THR A 525 18.30 13.97 -10.61
CA THR A 525 17.55 14.90 -11.49
C THR A 525 17.81 14.61 -12.97
N LEU A 526 19.07 14.34 -13.35
CA LEU A 526 19.43 13.94 -14.71
C LEU A 526 18.77 12.61 -15.10
N ALA A 527 18.77 11.63 -14.20
CA ALA A 527 18.11 10.36 -14.43
C ALA A 527 16.59 10.52 -14.60
N ALA A 528 15.94 11.30 -13.74
CA ALA A 528 14.51 11.59 -13.86
C ALA A 528 14.18 12.31 -15.18
N SER A 529 15.00 13.27 -15.58
CA SER A 529 14.85 13.98 -16.86
C SER A 529 15.00 13.05 -18.06
N GLY A 530 15.97 12.12 -17.97
CA GLY A 530 16.17 11.08 -18.96
C GLY A 530 14.97 10.14 -19.11
N VAL A 531 14.38 9.70 -17.99
CA VAL A 531 13.16 8.88 -17.98
C VAL A 531 11.97 9.62 -18.57
N ILE A 532 11.80 10.91 -18.24
CA ILE A 532 10.72 11.73 -18.80
C ILE A 532 10.92 11.89 -20.32
N GLY A 533 12.14 12.17 -20.77
CA GLY A 533 12.47 12.33 -22.18
C GLY A 533 12.22 11.06 -23.00
N THR A 534 12.66 9.90 -22.51
CA THR A 534 12.43 8.62 -23.22
C THR A 534 10.96 8.18 -23.17
N THR A 535 10.26 8.43 -22.05
CA THR A 535 8.82 8.20 -21.95
C THR A 535 8.07 9.07 -22.95
N PHE A 536 8.41 10.35 -23.06
CA PHE A 536 7.83 11.23 -24.06
C PHE A 536 8.13 10.76 -25.49
N TRP A 537 9.36 10.31 -25.75
CA TRP A 537 9.74 9.79 -27.07
C TRP A 537 8.95 8.53 -27.49
N PHE A 538 8.75 7.58 -26.58
CA PHE A 538 7.95 6.37 -26.85
C PHE A 538 6.43 6.61 -26.82
N THR A 539 5.95 7.60 -26.08
CA THR A 539 4.49 7.86 -25.97
C THR A 539 3.97 8.91 -26.94
N ARG A 540 4.82 9.83 -27.43
CA ARG A 540 4.42 10.95 -28.30
C ARG A 540 5.42 11.36 -29.39
N GLY A 541 6.64 10.83 -29.36
CA GLY A 541 7.68 11.14 -30.36
C GLY A 541 7.74 10.15 -31.52
N SER A 542 8.84 10.21 -32.28
CA SER A 542 9.10 9.30 -33.42
C SER A 542 9.19 7.82 -33.02
N GLY A 543 9.51 7.52 -31.75
CA GLY A 543 9.46 6.16 -31.21
C GLY A 543 8.04 5.57 -31.21
N ARG A 544 7.01 6.40 -30.99
CA ARG A 544 5.62 5.96 -31.11
C ARG A 544 5.26 5.63 -32.55
N GLN A 545 5.64 6.49 -33.50
CA GLN A 545 5.40 6.27 -34.93
C GLN A 545 6.10 5.01 -35.44
N PHE A 546 7.33 4.74 -34.98
CA PHE A 546 8.05 3.51 -35.27
C PHE A 546 7.28 2.26 -34.79
N VAL A 547 6.80 2.27 -33.54
CA VAL A 547 6.03 1.15 -32.98
C VAL A 547 4.64 1.03 -33.62
N ASP A 548 3.99 2.15 -33.94
CA ASP A 548 2.72 2.21 -34.70
C ASP A 548 2.86 1.56 -36.08
N ASN A 549 3.99 1.81 -36.76
CA ASN A 549 4.29 1.22 -38.06
C ASN A 549 4.66 -0.27 -37.97
N LEU A 550 5.34 -0.69 -36.90
CA LEU A 550 5.72 -2.08 -36.66
C LEU A 550 4.52 -2.98 -36.28
N LEU A 551 3.53 -2.43 -35.57
CA LEU A 551 2.39 -3.16 -35.02
C LEU A 551 1.03 -2.62 -35.51
N LYS A 552 0.91 -2.35 -36.81
CA LYS A 552 -0.34 -1.88 -37.43
C LYS A 552 -1.52 -2.82 -37.10
N GLY A 553 -2.62 -2.24 -36.65
CA GLY A 553 -3.89 -2.96 -36.39
C GLY A 553 -4.00 -3.70 -35.04
N ARG A 554 -2.98 -3.69 -34.17
CA ARG A 554 -2.98 -4.44 -32.89
C ARG A 554 -2.70 -3.53 -31.68
N ALA A 555 -3.67 -2.67 -31.34
CA ALA A 555 -3.54 -1.61 -30.33
C ALA A 555 -3.05 -2.09 -28.95
N ASN A 556 -3.46 -3.28 -28.50
CA ASN A 556 -3.03 -3.85 -27.22
C ASN A 556 -1.55 -4.26 -27.22
N ARG A 557 -1.08 -4.90 -28.30
CA ARG A 557 0.34 -5.30 -28.45
C ARG A 557 1.24 -4.08 -28.60
N ARG A 558 0.77 -3.05 -29.30
CA ARG A 558 1.43 -1.73 -29.34
C ARG A 558 1.59 -1.15 -27.95
N ASN A 559 0.51 -1.07 -27.17
CA ASN A 559 0.55 -0.46 -25.84
C ASN A 559 1.41 -1.27 -24.86
N LEU A 560 1.41 -2.60 -24.98
CA LEU A 560 2.28 -3.48 -24.20
C LEU A 560 3.75 -3.28 -24.55
N LEU A 561 4.10 -3.25 -25.85
CA LEU A 561 5.47 -2.99 -26.29
C LEU A 561 5.96 -1.59 -25.88
N LEU A 562 5.10 -0.57 -26.02
CA LEU A 562 5.40 0.78 -25.53
C LEU A 562 5.64 0.81 -24.02
N SER A 563 4.81 0.10 -23.24
CA SER A 563 4.98 0.01 -21.79
C SER A 563 6.27 -0.72 -21.40
N ALA A 564 6.62 -1.80 -22.12
CA ALA A 564 7.86 -2.54 -21.91
C ALA A 564 9.10 -1.70 -22.24
N LEU A 565 9.06 -0.93 -23.33
CA LEU A 565 10.16 -0.04 -23.73
C LEU A 565 10.37 1.10 -22.73
N VAL A 566 9.28 1.68 -22.20
CA VAL A 566 9.33 2.69 -21.13
C VAL A 566 9.89 2.09 -19.83
N ALA A 567 9.47 0.88 -19.46
CA ALA A 567 9.98 0.20 -18.26
C ALA A 567 11.47 -0.15 -18.39
N ALA A 568 11.91 -0.63 -19.56
CA ALA A 568 13.31 -0.92 -19.84
C ALA A 568 14.18 0.35 -19.79
N SER A 569 13.70 1.45 -20.38
CA SER A 569 14.39 2.75 -20.31
C SER A 569 14.49 3.28 -18.88
N THR A 570 13.42 3.17 -18.10
CA THR A 570 13.39 3.57 -16.68
C THR A 570 14.42 2.80 -15.87
N SER A 571 14.49 1.49 -16.10
CA SER A 571 15.45 0.60 -15.42
C SER A 571 16.89 0.94 -15.78
N LEU A 572 17.16 1.27 -17.05
CA LEU A 572 18.50 1.68 -17.51
C LEU A 572 18.96 2.97 -16.83
N TRP A 573 18.10 4.00 -16.80
CA TRP A 573 18.41 5.28 -16.13
C TRP A 573 18.64 5.11 -14.62
N ALA A 574 17.88 4.24 -13.96
CA ALA A 574 18.07 3.93 -12.54
C ALA A 574 19.43 3.27 -12.28
N VAL A 575 19.84 2.31 -13.12
CA VAL A 575 21.14 1.63 -13.01
C VAL A 575 22.29 2.61 -13.27
N MET A 576 22.18 3.47 -14.28
CA MET A 576 23.19 4.50 -14.58
C MET A 576 23.34 5.49 -13.41
N ALA A 577 22.23 5.96 -12.85
CA ALA A 577 22.24 6.85 -11.69
C ALA A 577 22.92 6.20 -10.48
N TYR A 578 22.62 4.92 -10.23
CA TYR A 578 23.23 4.15 -9.15
C TYR A 578 24.74 4.01 -9.32
N GLN A 579 25.20 3.63 -10.52
CA GLN A 579 26.62 3.46 -10.81
C GLN A 579 27.38 4.79 -10.72
N TRP A 580 26.81 5.87 -11.23
CA TRP A 580 27.41 7.20 -11.12
C TRP A 580 27.50 7.64 -9.65
N HIS A 581 26.42 7.47 -8.88
CA HIS A 581 26.41 7.79 -7.46
C HIS A 581 27.46 7.00 -6.67
N SER A 582 27.55 5.68 -6.90
CA SER A 582 28.53 4.79 -6.25
C SER A 582 29.97 5.18 -6.62
N ALA A 583 30.25 5.44 -7.90
CA ALA A 583 31.57 5.86 -8.37
C ALA A 583 31.98 7.21 -7.77
N TYR A 584 31.05 8.17 -7.72
CA TYR A 584 31.29 9.48 -7.12
C TYR A 584 31.60 9.38 -5.63
N ARG A 585 30.81 8.61 -4.86
CA ARG A 585 30.99 8.40 -3.42
C ARG A 585 32.36 7.78 -3.11
N LYS A 586 32.75 6.71 -3.80
CA LYS A 586 34.08 6.08 -3.65
C LYS A 586 35.22 7.04 -4.01
N SER A 587 35.04 7.84 -5.06
CA SER A 587 36.02 8.84 -5.50
C SER A 587 36.17 9.99 -4.48
N LEU A 588 35.05 10.43 -3.91
CA LEU A 588 35.02 11.47 -2.88
C LEU A 588 35.70 11.00 -1.60
N ASP A 589 35.35 9.81 -1.11
CA ASP A 589 35.97 9.19 0.07
C ASP A 589 37.49 9.18 -0.05
N ALA A 590 38.02 8.74 -1.20
CA ALA A 590 39.46 8.72 -1.45
C ALA A 590 40.10 10.12 -1.49
N ARG A 591 39.41 11.15 -1.99
CA ARG A 591 39.91 12.54 -2.01
C ARG A 591 39.93 13.16 -0.61
N VAL A 592 38.87 12.95 0.15
CA VAL A 592 38.70 13.49 1.50
C VAL A 592 39.73 12.86 2.44
N ASP A 593 39.91 11.53 2.38
CA ASP A 593 40.94 10.82 3.14
C ASP A 593 42.35 11.32 2.79
N LYS A 594 42.65 11.55 1.50
CA LYS A 594 43.93 12.10 1.06
C LYS A 594 44.16 13.52 1.59
N ARG A 595 43.14 14.37 1.57
CA ARG A 595 43.23 15.75 2.05
C ARG A 595 43.41 15.82 3.58
N ALA A 596 42.70 14.96 4.31
CA ALA A 596 42.87 14.82 5.76
C ALA A 596 44.26 14.27 6.13
N ALA A 597 44.76 13.29 5.37
CA ALA A 597 46.09 12.73 5.56
C ALA A 597 47.20 13.74 5.29
N ALA A 598 46.99 14.70 4.37
CA ALA A 598 47.95 15.78 4.15
C ALA A 598 48.05 16.73 5.37
N ALA A 599 46.93 17.00 6.06
CA ALA A 599 46.90 17.82 7.27
C ALA A 599 47.38 17.08 8.53
N TYR A 600 47.16 15.76 8.57
CA TYR A 600 47.55 14.86 9.67
C TYR A 600 48.20 13.58 9.13
N PRO A 601 49.49 13.63 8.73
CA PRO A 601 50.17 12.54 8.03
C PRO A 601 50.28 11.25 8.81
N ARG A 602 50.34 11.30 10.14
CA ARG A 602 50.49 10.13 11.02
C ARG A 602 49.15 9.59 11.55
N GLY A 603 48.09 10.39 11.55
CA GLY A 603 46.79 10.06 12.15
C GLY A 603 45.91 9.12 11.33
N GLY A 604 45.98 9.20 9.99
CA GLY A 604 45.01 8.52 9.11
C GLY A 604 45.05 6.99 9.12
N ALA A 605 46.24 6.40 8.97
CA ALA A 605 46.37 4.94 8.98
C ALA A 605 46.05 4.34 10.37
N SER A 606 46.43 5.03 11.44
CA SER A 606 46.17 4.60 12.82
C SER A 606 44.68 4.68 13.18
N PHE A 607 44.00 5.74 12.72
CA PHE A 607 42.55 5.92 12.87
C PHE A 607 41.76 4.75 12.26
N TYR A 608 42.01 4.41 10.99
CA TYR A 608 41.28 3.31 10.34
C TYR A 608 41.68 1.92 10.87
N GLN A 609 42.90 1.75 11.37
CA GLN A 609 43.32 0.53 12.05
C GLN A 609 42.50 0.28 13.31
N LYS A 610 42.29 1.31 14.13
CA LYS A 610 41.44 1.24 15.33
C LYS A 610 39.99 0.92 14.97
N GLN A 611 39.48 1.50 13.87
CA GLN A 611 38.12 1.24 13.40
C GLN A 611 37.92 -0.21 12.91
N VAL A 612 38.87 -0.77 12.15
CA VAL A 612 38.85 -2.18 11.73
C VAL A 612 38.93 -3.11 12.93
N ARG A 613 39.81 -2.83 13.90
CA ARG A 613 39.98 -3.63 15.11
C ARG A 613 38.73 -3.62 15.97
N ARG A 614 38.09 -2.46 16.14
CA ARG A 614 36.78 -2.31 16.79
C ARG A 614 35.71 -3.18 16.13
N ASN A 615 35.57 -3.10 14.80
CA ASN A 615 34.53 -3.82 14.07
C ASN A 615 34.74 -5.35 14.11
N THR A 616 35.99 -5.82 14.05
CA THR A 616 36.32 -7.25 14.19
C THR A 616 36.03 -7.77 15.60
N LEU A 617 36.33 -6.97 16.64
CA LEU A 617 35.99 -7.30 18.02
C LEU A 617 34.48 -7.36 18.24
N LEU A 618 33.72 -6.42 17.67
CA LEU A 618 32.24 -6.43 17.72
C LEU A 618 31.65 -7.64 17.01
N ARG A 619 32.20 -8.02 15.85
CA ARG A 619 31.79 -9.25 15.15
C ARG A 619 31.98 -10.50 16.01
N ALA A 620 33.11 -10.61 16.70
CA ALA A 620 33.39 -11.74 17.58
C ALA A 620 32.48 -11.74 18.83
N MET A 621 32.22 -10.57 19.41
CA MET A 621 31.36 -10.43 20.60
C MET A 621 29.88 -10.72 20.35
N LEU A 622 29.37 -10.41 19.15
CA LEU A 622 27.96 -10.66 18.77
C LEU A 622 27.69 -12.13 18.40
N GLY A 623 28.73 -12.97 18.33
CA GLY A 623 28.62 -14.35 17.89
C GLY A 623 28.39 -14.51 16.39
N ASP A 624 28.61 -15.71 15.89
CA ASP A 624 28.71 -15.98 14.45
C ASP A 624 27.39 -15.80 13.69
N SER A 625 26.23 -15.96 14.35
CA SER A 625 24.89 -15.84 13.73
C SER A 625 24.45 -14.40 13.50
N ILE A 626 24.87 -13.48 14.37
CA ILE A 626 24.48 -12.06 14.34
C ILE A 626 25.61 -11.22 13.77
N GLY A 627 26.86 -11.41 14.21
CA GLY A 627 28.02 -10.65 13.77
C GLY A 627 28.26 -10.72 12.25
N LYS A 628 27.93 -11.86 11.61
CA LYS A 628 28.03 -12.04 10.15
C LYS A 628 27.11 -11.15 9.32
N LYS A 629 25.99 -10.68 9.90
CA LYS A 629 25.02 -9.82 9.21
C LYS A 629 25.49 -8.38 9.10
N TYR A 630 26.34 -7.92 10.02
CA TYR A 630 26.69 -6.51 10.16
C TYR A 630 28.15 -6.20 9.84
N PHE A 631 29.07 -7.14 10.07
CA PHE A 631 30.49 -6.95 9.82
C PHE A 631 31.05 -8.14 9.07
N THR A 632 32.05 -7.93 8.22
CA THR A 632 32.85 -8.98 7.57
C THR A 632 33.95 -9.47 8.52
N VAL A 633 34.56 -10.62 8.20
CA VAL A 633 35.73 -11.15 8.95
C VAL A 633 36.89 -10.15 8.97
N ARG A 634 36.97 -9.26 7.97
CA ARG A 634 38.02 -8.24 7.82
C ARG A 634 37.64 -6.88 8.43
N GLY A 635 36.55 -6.79 9.19
CA GLY A 635 36.14 -5.57 9.90
C GLY A 635 35.43 -4.51 9.04
N ASN A 636 35.09 -4.79 7.78
CA ASN A 636 34.19 -3.93 6.99
C ASN A 636 32.73 -4.15 7.40
N GLU A 637 31.91 -3.11 7.27
CA GLU A 637 30.46 -3.20 7.45
C GLU A 637 29.79 -3.92 6.27
N VAL A 638 28.69 -4.61 6.51
CA VAL A 638 27.91 -5.35 5.49
C VAL A 638 26.59 -4.62 5.26
N HIS A 639 26.28 -4.30 3.99
CA HIS A 639 25.03 -3.66 3.59
C HIS A 639 24.16 -4.63 2.77
N ASN A 640 22.91 -4.86 3.20
CA ASN A 640 22.01 -5.90 2.65
C ASN A 640 21.32 -5.54 1.30
N TRP A 641 21.90 -4.66 0.50
CA TRP A 641 21.32 -4.27 -0.80
C TRP A 641 21.93 -5.08 -1.95
N VAL A 642 21.08 -5.50 -2.89
CA VAL A 642 21.39 -6.42 -4.01
C VAL A 642 22.43 -5.85 -5.00
N LEU A 643 22.73 -4.55 -4.93
CA LEU A 643 23.73 -3.87 -5.75
C LEU A 643 24.82 -3.31 -4.83
N SER A 644 26.09 -3.55 -5.18
CA SER A 644 27.31 -3.36 -4.36
C SER A 644 27.38 -2.09 -3.49
N ASP A 645 28.11 -2.17 -2.37
CA ASP A 645 28.43 -1.09 -1.42
C ASP A 645 28.81 0.26 -2.09
N PRO A 646 28.11 1.37 -1.76
CA PRO A 646 28.39 2.70 -2.32
C PRO A 646 29.63 3.37 -1.71
N PHE A 647 30.20 2.85 -0.61
CA PHE A 647 31.36 3.44 0.05
C PHE A 647 32.65 2.70 -0.26
N LEU A 648 33.78 3.37 -0.06
CA LEU A 648 35.07 2.68 -0.06
C LEU A 648 35.20 1.87 1.25
N PRO A 649 35.44 0.55 1.20
CA PRO A 649 35.55 -0.28 2.40
C PRO A 649 36.65 0.21 3.36
N VAL A 650 36.39 0.13 4.67
CA VAL A 650 37.28 0.64 5.73
C VAL A 650 38.68 0.03 5.64
N ASN A 651 38.76 -1.28 5.36
CA ASN A 651 40.04 -1.96 5.19
C ASN A 651 40.85 -1.47 3.98
N GLN A 652 40.19 -1.07 2.88
CA GLN A 652 40.85 -0.52 1.70
C GLN A 652 41.37 0.89 1.96
N ARG A 653 40.63 1.70 2.73
CA ARG A 653 41.10 3.02 3.19
C ARG A 653 42.34 2.89 4.07
N TRP A 654 42.31 1.95 5.03
CA TRP A 654 43.44 1.64 5.88
C TRP A 654 44.69 1.23 5.09
N SER A 655 44.56 0.25 4.18
CA SER A 655 45.70 -0.23 3.39
C SER A 655 46.29 0.86 2.51
N LYS A 656 45.44 1.72 1.92
CA LYS A 656 45.87 2.80 1.03
C LYS A 656 46.67 3.87 1.79
N LEU A 657 46.16 4.34 2.92
CA LEU A 657 46.85 5.37 3.72
C LEU A 657 48.15 4.85 4.35
N ARG A 658 48.19 3.57 4.73
CA ARG A 658 49.43 2.92 5.20
C ARG A 658 50.49 2.83 4.09
N TYR A 659 50.06 2.49 2.87
CA TYR A 659 50.93 2.43 1.70
C TYR A 659 51.49 3.82 1.35
N ASP A 660 50.63 4.84 1.31
CA ASP A 660 51.02 6.24 1.03
C ASP A 660 52.00 6.78 2.09
N GLN A 661 51.80 6.45 3.38
CA GLN A 661 52.76 6.77 4.46
C GLN A 661 54.12 6.08 4.26
N SER A 662 54.14 4.80 3.85
CA SER A 662 55.39 4.07 3.62
C SER A 662 56.18 4.63 2.45
N LEU A 663 55.51 5.02 1.35
CA LEU A 663 56.13 5.70 0.21
C LEU A 663 56.72 7.05 0.59
N ALA A 664 56.01 7.85 1.40
CA ALA A 664 56.49 9.13 1.89
C ALA A 664 57.70 8.99 2.84
N ALA A 665 57.73 7.95 3.68
CA ALA A 665 58.86 7.64 4.55
C ALA A 665 60.10 7.18 3.76
N SER A 666 59.91 6.36 2.72
CA SER A 666 60.98 5.95 1.80
C SER A 666 61.56 7.17 1.04
N ALA A 667 60.72 8.07 0.54
CA ALA A 667 61.14 9.30 -0.12
C ALA A 667 61.90 10.28 0.82
N ALA A 668 61.50 10.35 2.09
CA ALA A 668 62.19 11.16 3.10
C ALA A 668 63.57 10.56 3.47
N SER A 669 63.68 9.23 3.60
CA SER A 669 64.95 8.54 3.85
C SER A 669 65.96 8.70 2.70
N SER A 670 65.49 8.74 1.45
CA SER A 670 66.36 9.06 0.30
C SER A 670 66.80 10.52 0.28
N SER A 671 66.02 11.46 0.83
CA SER A 671 66.40 12.88 0.95
C SER A 671 67.35 13.14 2.12
N ALA A 672 67.23 12.37 3.22
CA ALA A 672 68.13 12.47 4.38
C ALA A 672 69.50 11.82 4.09
N ALA A 673 69.54 10.73 3.32
CA ALA A 673 70.79 10.14 2.82
C ALA A 673 71.55 11.08 1.85
N ALA A 674 70.84 11.98 1.17
CA ALA A 674 71.44 12.98 0.27
C ALA A 674 72.07 14.19 1.00
N ASN A 675 71.77 14.41 2.29
CA ASN A 675 72.27 15.55 3.07
C ASN A 675 73.52 15.24 3.94
N GLY A 676 74.04 14.01 3.88
CA GLY A 676 75.21 13.56 4.68
C GLY A 676 76.56 13.57 3.96
N PHE A 677 76.63 13.88 2.66
CA PHE A 677 77.90 13.91 1.92
C PHE A 677 78.22 15.31 1.39
N GLY A 678 79.28 15.89 1.94
CA GLY A 678 79.90 17.12 1.48
C GLY A 678 80.29 17.04 0.01
N ARG A 679 80.01 18.13 -0.69
CA ARG A 679 80.29 18.41 -2.10
C ARG A 679 81.63 17.84 -2.59
N LYS A 680 81.57 16.96 -3.60
CA LYS A 680 82.48 16.95 -4.77
C LYS A 680 81.91 16.08 -5.90
N GLY A 681 81.42 16.75 -6.95
CA GLY A 681 81.70 16.39 -8.34
C GLY A 681 80.98 15.22 -9.01
N ILE A 682 79.64 15.29 -9.19
CA ILE A 682 78.97 14.79 -10.41
C ILE A 682 77.84 15.77 -10.78
N ARG A 683 77.95 16.47 -11.92
CA ARG A 683 76.89 17.28 -12.52
C ARG A 683 75.91 16.33 -13.23
N LEU A 684 74.78 16.04 -12.58
CA LEU A 684 73.64 15.38 -13.19
C LEU A 684 72.54 16.41 -13.45
N LEU A 685 72.04 16.37 -14.68
CA LEU A 685 71.06 17.26 -15.29
C LEU A 685 69.86 17.53 -14.38
N THR A 686 69.76 18.78 -13.93
CA THR A 686 68.47 19.40 -13.64
C THR A 686 67.81 19.76 -14.98
N PRO A 687 66.52 19.51 -15.11
CA PRO A 687 65.66 20.64 -15.44
C PRO A 687 64.47 20.72 -14.50
N THR A 688 64.32 21.91 -13.93
CA THR A 688 63.05 22.59 -13.73
C THR A 688 62.05 22.26 -14.84
N LEU A 689 61.00 21.50 -14.51
CA LEU A 689 59.69 21.30 -15.17
C LEU A 689 58.94 20.30 -14.24
N CYS A 690 57.80 20.58 -13.61
CA CYS A 690 56.53 21.03 -14.17
C CYS A 690 55.73 21.82 -13.12
N THR A 691 55.68 23.13 -13.27
CA THR A 691 54.50 23.92 -12.91
C THR A 691 53.63 24.02 -14.17
N ARG A 692 52.31 23.81 -14.00
CA ARG A 692 51.24 23.74 -15.03
C ARG A 692 51.22 22.49 -15.93
N SER A 693 50.36 21.53 -15.55
CA SER A 693 49.66 20.66 -16.50
C SER A 693 48.23 20.40 -16.00
N THR A 694 47.27 21.07 -16.65
CA THR A 694 45.88 20.62 -16.77
C THR A 694 45.82 19.28 -17.50
N PRO A 695 44.85 18.42 -17.18
CA PRO A 695 44.21 17.62 -18.21
C PRO A 695 42.69 17.81 -18.17
N ILE A 696 42.18 18.54 -19.16
CA ILE A 696 40.88 18.27 -19.79
C ILE A 696 41.27 17.59 -21.12
N PRO A 697 40.71 16.41 -21.45
CA PRO A 697 39.37 16.37 -22.03
C PRO A 697 38.41 15.40 -21.35
N SER A 698 37.51 15.98 -20.58
CA SER A 698 36.10 15.60 -20.44
C SER A 698 35.29 15.82 -21.74
N ARG A 699 35.89 15.68 -22.94
CA ARG A 699 35.22 15.92 -24.24
C ARG A 699 34.96 14.69 -25.11
N LEU A 700 35.26 13.46 -24.67
CA LEU A 700 34.97 12.25 -25.47
C LEU A 700 33.98 11.25 -24.86
N TYR A 701 33.40 11.52 -23.68
CA TYR A 701 32.46 10.61 -23.02
C TYR A 701 30.99 11.08 -23.04
N MET A 702 30.69 12.24 -23.64
CA MET A 702 29.32 12.78 -23.71
C MET A 702 28.67 12.73 -25.11
N ALA A 703 29.36 12.26 -26.16
CA ALA A 703 28.86 12.36 -27.54
C ALA A 703 28.44 11.05 -28.23
N THR A 704 28.57 9.88 -27.60
CA THR A 704 28.33 8.58 -28.28
C THR A 704 27.19 7.73 -27.70
N ALA A 705 26.33 8.30 -26.86
CA ALA A 705 25.16 7.58 -26.33
C ALA A 705 23.81 8.02 -26.94
N ALA A 706 23.80 9.02 -27.84
CA ALA A 706 22.55 9.60 -28.37
C ALA A 706 22.32 9.41 -29.88
N ALA A 707 23.19 8.69 -30.61
CA ALA A 707 23.14 8.66 -32.08
C ALA A 707 22.98 7.29 -32.76
N CYS A 708 22.76 6.19 -32.04
CA CYS A 708 22.61 4.86 -32.66
C CYS A 708 21.28 4.17 -32.31
N THR A 709 20.13 4.72 -32.74
CA THR A 709 18.89 3.94 -32.91
C THR A 709 17.93 4.58 -33.90
N VAL A 710 18.40 4.96 -35.09
CA VAL A 710 17.52 5.13 -36.25
C VAL A 710 18.25 4.56 -37.46
N VAL A 711 17.51 3.83 -38.28
CA VAL A 711 17.93 3.09 -39.48
C VAL A 711 18.47 1.69 -39.17
N LEU A 712 17.60 0.68 -39.31
CA LEU A 712 17.77 -0.39 -40.30
C LEU A 712 16.56 -1.37 -40.30
N TYR A 713 16.09 -1.66 -41.52
CA TYR A 713 15.18 -2.73 -42.00
C TYR A 713 13.65 -2.57 -41.97
N MET A 714 13.06 -2.34 -43.16
CA MET A 714 12.53 -3.40 -44.06
C MET A 714 12.22 -2.81 -45.45
N PRO A 715 12.04 -3.59 -46.55
CA PRO A 715 12.56 -4.92 -46.87
C PRO A 715 13.16 -4.99 -48.32
N HIS A 716 13.92 -6.06 -48.61
CA HIS A 716 14.28 -6.46 -49.98
C HIS A 716 13.26 -7.47 -50.50
N GLN A 717 12.73 -7.24 -51.71
CA GLN A 717 12.43 -8.23 -52.76
C GLN A 717 12.25 -7.47 -54.11
N PRO A 718 12.47 -8.13 -55.27
CA PRO A 718 13.53 -7.69 -56.20
C PRO A 718 13.05 -7.05 -57.52
N ALA A 719 14.03 -6.38 -58.15
CA ALA A 719 14.27 -6.20 -59.59
C ALA A 719 13.15 -5.65 -60.51
N ALA A 720 13.43 -4.51 -61.16
CA ALA A 720 13.48 -4.39 -62.62
C ALA A 720 13.92 -2.96 -63.06
N ASP A 721 15.00 -2.95 -63.84
CA ASP A 721 15.28 -2.16 -65.05
C ASP A 721 15.45 -0.63 -65.08
N SER A 722 16.65 -0.29 -65.59
CA SER A 722 16.99 0.80 -66.53
C SER A 722 16.92 2.24 -65.97
N SER A 723 17.85 3.17 -66.21
CA SER A 723 18.94 3.32 -67.17
C SER A 723 19.78 4.54 -66.75
N ALA A 724 21.11 4.50 -67.02
CA ALA A 724 22.00 5.62 -67.40
C ALA A 724 22.03 6.93 -66.54
N ALA A 725 23.14 7.60 -66.24
CA ALA A 725 24.56 7.47 -66.56
C ALA A 725 25.37 8.46 -65.68
N THR A 726 26.59 8.02 -65.35
CA THR A 726 27.87 8.78 -65.25
C THR A 726 28.14 9.86 -64.19
N ALA A 727 29.16 9.50 -63.38
CA ALA A 727 30.41 10.24 -63.08
C ALA A 727 30.51 11.12 -61.81
N GLY A 728 31.58 10.85 -61.03
CA GLY A 728 32.24 11.85 -60.18
C GLY A 728 32.55 11.41 -58.75
N HIS A 729 33.76 10.93 -58.49
CA HIS A 729 34.30 10.59 -57.18
C HIS A 729 34.61 11.79 -56.27
N HIS A 730 34.65 11.49 -54.97
CA HIS A 730 35.29 12.17 -53.83
C HIS A 730 34.52 13.24 -53.04
N GLY A 731 34.38 12.96 -51.74
CA GLY A 731 34.65 13.99 -50.72
C GLY A 731 33.45 14.46 -49.88
N SER A 732 32.80 13.55 -49.19
CA SER A 732 31.97 13.85 -48.02
C SER A 732 32.74 14.64 -46.94
N VAL A 733 32.22 15.82 -46.57
CA VAL A 733 32.23 16.51 -45.24
C VAL A 733 32.09 18.01 -45.51
N LEU A 734 30.85 18.53 -45.68
CA LEU A 734 30.50 19.96 -45.58
C LEU A 734 28.99 20.21 -45.82
N GLN A 735 28.10 19.60 -45.03
CA GLN A 735 26.66 19.93 -45.08
C GLN A 735 25.97 19.72 -43.72
N VAL A 736 26.39 20.48 -42.69
CA VAL A 736 25.61 20.70 -41.44
C VAL A 736 25.61 22.19 -41.02
N ALA A 737 26.25 23.08 -41.78
CA ALA A 737 26.38 24.50 -41.41
C ALA A 737 25.26 25.42 -41.96
N ALA A 738 24.12 24.89 -42.43
CA ALA A 738 23.10 25.67 -43.16
C ALA A 738 21.68 25.61 -42.58
N SER A 739 21.50 25.41 -41.27
CA SER A 739 20.15 25.36 -40.66
C SER A 739 19.94 26.30 -39.47
N VAL A 740 20.83 27.28 -39.26
CA VAL A 740 20.70 28.31 -38.20
C VAL A 740 20.34 29.69 -38.76
N TRP A 741 20.07 29.81 -40.07
CA TRP A 741 19.79 31.11 -40.70
C TRP A 741 18.52 31.11 -41.55
N LEU A 742 17.39 30.63 -41.01
CA LEU A 742 16.08 30.71 -41.68
C LEU A 742 14.87 30.48 -40.75
N VAL A 743 14.75 31.22 -39.64
CA VAL A 743 13.45 31.49 -38.96
C VAL A 743 13.43 32.88 -38.31
N LEU A 744 13.85 33.90 -39.06
CA LEU A 744 13.49 35.30 -38.79
C LEU A 744 12.97 35.88 -40.09
N GLN A 745 11.73 35.52 -40.42
CA GLN A 745 10.76 36.33 -41.16
C GLN A 745 9.53 35.46 -41.49
N ALA A 746 8.39 35.78 -40.88
CA ALA A 746 7.06 35.78 -41.50
C ALA A 746 5.99 35.87 -40.40
N ASP A 747 5.37 37.05 -40.32
CA ASP A 747 4.08 37.32 -39.72
C ASP A 747 2.98 36.43 -40.32
N HIS A 748 2.11 35.87 -39.46
CA HIS A 748 0.65 36.09 -39.46
C HIS A 748 -0.10 34.94 -38.74
N ALA A 749 -1.01 35.38 -37.85
CA ALA A 749 -2.24 34.73 -37.39
C ALA A 749 -2.18 33.55 -36.40
N ASP A 750 -2.55 33.89 -35.16
CA ASP A 750 -3.38 33.17 -34.17
C ASP A 750 -3.01 31.76 -33.69
N GLN A 751 -2.65 31.69 -32.38
CA GLN A 751 -2.95 30.68 -31.33
C GLN A 751 -1.76 30.53 -30.34
N PRO A 752 -1.93 30.61 -28.99
CA PRO A 752 -0.79 30.68 -28.06
C PRO A 752 -0.24 29.30 -27.70
N LEU A 753 0.91 28.92 -28.28
CA LEU A 753 1.76 27.81 -27.85
C LEU A 753 2.86 28.33 -26.91
N TRP A 754 2.86 27.84 -25.66
CA TRP A 754 3.86 28.19 -24.64
C TRP A 754 5.25 27.66 -25.01
N VAL A 755 6.12 28.57 -25.47
CA VAL A 755 7.57 28.38 -25.58
C VAL A 755 8.20 28.73 -24.24
N GLY A 756 8.67 27.72 -23.49
CA GLY A 756 9.33 27.92 -22.20
C GLY A 756 10.07 26.68 -21.73
N GLY A 757 11.21 26.36 -22.34
CA GLY A 757 12.00 25.20 -21.94
C GLY A 757 13.45 25.12 -22.42
N VAL A 758 13.89 25.95 -23.38
CA VAL A 758 15.24 25.82 -23.97
C VAL A 758 16.19 26.97 -23.59
N LEU A 759 15.71 28.06 -22.98
CA LEU A 759 16.55 29.22 -22.66
C LEU A 759 17.39 29.10 -21.37
N THR A 760 17.13 28.12 -20.50
CA THR A 760 17.77 28.05 -19.18
C THR A 760 19.14 27.36 -19.19
N ALA A 761 19.48 26.63 -20.26
CA ALA A 761 20.79 25.96 -20.39
C ALA A 761 21.90 26.86 -20.94
N ALA A 762 21.55 27.99 -21.57
CA ALA A 762 22.51 28.89 -22.23
C ALA A 762 23.06 30.02 -21.32
N ILE A 763 22.36 30.36 -20.23
CA ILE A 763 22.72 31.52 -19.37
C ILE A 763 23.75 31.17 -18.29
N ALA A 764 23.98 29.88 -17.97
CA ALA A 764 24.97 29.48 -16.97
C ALA A 764 26.42 29.35 -17.48
N LEU A 765 26.66 29.54 -18.79
CA LEU A 765 27.98 29.37 -19.43
C LEU A 765 28.65 30.69 -19.87
N CYS A 766 28.04 31.85 -19.62
CA CYS A 766 28.55 33.16 -20.08
C CYS A 766 29.14 34.07 -19.01
N HIS A 767 29.50 33.57 -17.82
CA HIS A 767 30.33 34.36 -16.90
C HIS A 767 31.73 33.76 -16.73
N VAL A 768 32.70 34.60 -17.12
CA VAL A 768 34.16 34.53 -16.94
C VAL A 768 34.92 33.91 -18.11
N ASP A 769 35.13 34.76 -19.11
CA ASP A 769 36.25 34.70 -20.05
C ASP A 769 37.37 35.64 -19.55
N ALA A 770 38.61 35.15 -19.47
CA ALA A 770 39.81 36.00 -19.48
C ALA A 770 41.09 35.20 -19.86
N VAL A 771 41.55 35.44 -21.10
CA VAL A 771 42.97 35.53 -21.56
C VAL A 771 43.72 34.20 -21.85
N ARG A 772 43.75 33.74 -23.13
CA ARG A 772 44.80 33.91 -24.19
C ARG A 772 46.15 33.19 -23.86
N GLN A 773 46.74 32.29 -24.67
CA GLN A 773 47.26 32.40 -26.05
C GLN A 773 47.69 31.00 -26.60
N ALA A 774 47.73 30.84 -27.93
CA ALA A 774 48.16 29.67 -28.75
C ALA A 774 49.71 29.55 -28.86
N PRO A 775 50.37 28.78 -29.78
CA PRO A 775 49.97 27.76 -30.77
C PRO A 775 50.94 26.53 -30.87
N GLY A 776 50.71 25.59 -31.81
CA GLY A 776 51.79 24.74 -32.37
C GLY A 776 51.41 23.29 -32.68
N GLY A 777 51.45 22.91 -33.96
CA GLY A 777 51.21 21.56 -34.45
C GLY A 777 52.43 20.64 -34.40
N GLY A 778 52.23 19.37 -34.76
CA GLY A 778 53.30 18.37 -34.91
C GLY A 778 52.76 16.94 -34.99
N GLU A 779 53.33 16.19 -35.91
CA GLU A 779 52.89 14.90 -36.46
C GLU A 779 53.09 13.67 -35.56
N VAL A 780 52.45 12.58 -36.00
CA VAL A 780 52.47 11.19 -35.49
C VAL A 780 53.86 10.54 -35.66
N PRO A 781 54.21 9.54 -34.83
CA PRO A 781 54.65 8.29 -35.45
C PRO A 781 54.10 7.01 -34.79
N VAL A 782 53.90 6.03 -35.66
CA VAL A 782 53.60 4.61 -35.40
C VAL A 782 54.92 3.88 -35.10
N VAL A 783 54.95 3.01 -34.08
CA VAL A 783 55.96 1.94 -33.96
C VAL A 783 55.28 0.64 -33.51
N ARG A 784 55.62 -0.44 -34.24
CA ARG A 784 55.20 -1.84 -34.05
C ARG A 784 56.21 -2.63 -33.19
N LEU A 785 55.67 -3.65 -32.52
CA LEU A 785 56.20 -5.00 -32.22
C LEU A 785 57.50 -5.17 -31.42
N ALA A 786 57.44 -5.94 -30.32
CA ALA A 786 58.15 -7.23 -30.18
C ALA A 786 57.81 -7.93 -28.85
N ALA A 787 57.70 -9.26 -28.91
CA ALA A 787 57.51 -10.19 -27.81
C ALA A 787 58.84 -10.48 -27.08
N LEU A 788 58.79 -10.92 -25.81
CA LEU A 788 59.75 -11.84 -25.18
C LEU A 788 59.26 -12.38 -23.82
N ASP A 789 59.16 -13.71 -23.82
CA ASP A 789 59.08 -14.80 -22.83
C ASP A 789 59.30 -14.62 -21.32
N ASP A 790 58.46 -15.38 -20.59
CA ASP A 790 58.67 -16.30 -19.45
C ASP A 790 59.70 -16.01 -18.34
N GLN A 791 59.20 -15.84 -17.10
CA GLN A 791 59.30 -16.78 -15.96
C GLN A 791 58.47 -16.26 -14.74
N PRO A 792 57.99 -17.14 -13.83
CA PRO A 792 56.82 -16.89 -12.99
C PRO A 792 57.15 -16.28 -11.63
N VAL A 793 56.33 -15.32 -11.17
CA VAL A 793 56.26 -14.89 -9.77
C VAL A 793 54.80 -14.91 -9.33
N GLU A 794 54.49 -15.80 -8.39
CA GLU A 794 53.18 -15.88 -7.74
C GLU A 794 52.86 -14.57 -7.01
N GLY A 795 51.87 -13.83 -7.51
CA GLY A 795 51.30 -12.62 -6.91
C GLY A 795 49.77 -12.64 -7.03
N PRO A 796 49.02 -12.00 -6.10
CA PRO A 796 47.59 -12.16 -5.99
C PRO A 796 46.88 -11.56 -7.21
N ALA A 797 45.95 -12.33 -7.78
CA ALA A 797 45.12 -12.00 -8.94
C ALA A 797 44.80 -10.50 -9.08
N MET A 798 45.43 -9.86 -10.06
CA MET A 798 45.16 -8.50 -10.50
C MET A 798 43.73 -8.45 -11.04
N ARG A 799 42.79 -7.92 -10.25
CA ARG A 799 41.41 -7.71 -10.70
C ARG A 799 41.40 -6.67 -11.82
N LEU A 800 40.91 -7.09 -12.99
CA LEU A 800 40.62 -6.26 -14.16
C LEU A 800 39.91 -4.96 -13.76
N GLY A 801 40.36 -3.85 -14.33
CA GLY A 801 39.85 -2.51 -14.04
C GLY A 801 38.36 -2.32 -14.35
N PRO A 802 37.70 -1.34 -13.70
CA PRO A 802 36.25 -1.12 -13.74
C PRO A 802 35.68 -0.86 -15.16
N GLY A 803 36.52 -0.53 -16.14
CA GLY A 803 36.10 -0.32 -17.53
C GLY A 803 35.64 -1.61 -18.23
N ILE A 804 36.31 -2.75 -18.01
CA ILE A 804 36.03 -4.02 -18.72
C ILE A 804 34.83 -4.76 -18.10
N GLN A 805 34.58 -4.55 -16.80
CA GLN A 805 33.36 -5.04 -16.15
C GLN A 805 32.10 -4.30 -16.65
N SER A 806 32.22 -3.04 -17.06
CA SER A 806 31.09 -2.26 -17.59
C SER A 806 30.62 -2.74 -18.97
N THR A 807 31.54 -3.13 -19.83
CA THR A 807 31.25 -3.67 -21.17
C THR A 807 30.69 -5.09 -21.09
N MET A 808 31.22 -5.93 -20.20
CA MET A 808 30.69 -7.29 -19.97
C MET A 808 29.28 -7.27 -19.34
N LEU A 809 28.99 -6.33 -18.44
CA LEU A 809 27.67 -6.16 -17.82
C LEU A 809 26.67 -5.53 -18.80
N SER A 810 27.10 -4.57 -19.63
CA SER A 810 26.30 -3.97 -20.70
C SER A 810 25.90 -5.00 -21.76
N VAL A 811 26.84 -5.84 -22.21
CA VAL A 811 26.57 -6.94 -23.15
C VAL A 811 25.68 -8.01 -22.51
N SER A 812 25.83 -8.29 -21.22
CA SER A 812 24.96 -9.21 -20.48
C SER A 812 23.54 -8.64 -20.30
N ILE A 813 23.39 -7.34 -20.08
CA ILE A 813 22.09 -6.65 -19.99
C ILE A 813 21.44 -6.56 -21.37
N HIS A 814 22.19 -6.30 -22.44
CA HIS A 814 21.68 -6.36 -23.82
C HIS A 814 21.26 -7.77 -24.22
N ARG A 815 22.02 -8.81 -23.82
CA ARG A 815 21.64 -10.22 -24.02
C ARG A 815 20.43 -10.60 -23.17
N LEU A 816 20.31 -10.07 -21.94
CA LEU A 816 19.14 -10.25 -21.08
C LEU A 816 17.91 -9.50 -21.63
N LEU A 817 18.10 -8.33 -22.25
CA LEU A 817 17.06 -7.54 -22.92
C LEU A 817 16.64 -8.18 -24.25
N LEU A 818 17.56 -8.78 -25.00
CA LEU A 818 17.26 -9.60 -26.17
C LEU A 818 16.56 -10.91 -25.76
N LEU A 819 16.95 -11.52 -24.63
CA LEU A 819 16.22 -12.62 -24.01
C LEU A 819 14.84 -12.18 -23.51
N LEU A 820 14.69 -10.98 -22.93
CA LEU A 820 13.42 -10.41 -22.50
C LEU A 820 12.54 -10.01 -23.68
N CYS A 821 13.10 -9.54 -24.80
CA CYS A 821 12.38 -9.31 -26.05
C CYS A 821 11.98 -10.65 -26.69
N ALA A 822 12.80 -11.69 -26.60
CA ALA A 822 12.45 -13.06 -27.00
C ALA A 822 11.42 -13.69 -26.04
N LEU A 823 11.43 -13.34 -24.75
CA LEU A 823 10.47 -13.77 -23.73
C LEU A 823 9.15 -12.96 -23.78
N VAL A 824 9.16 -11.72 -24.27
CA VAL A 824 7.93 -10.98 -24.66
C VAL A 824 7.41 -11.49 -26.02
N GLY A 825 8.26 -12.18 -26.78
CA GLY A 825 7.87 -13.13 -27.82
C GLY A 825 7.26 -14.42 -27.29
N MET A 826 7.14 -14.62 -25.96
CA MET A 826 6.20 -15.62 -25.44
C MET A 826 4.79 -15.07 -25.62
N ALA A 827 4.17 -15.43 -26.74
CA ALA A 827 2.85 -16.05 -26.75
C ALA A 827 1.94 -15.69 -25.56
N THR A 828 1.52 -14.43 -25.44
CA THR A 828 0.47 -14.08 -24.48
C THR A 828 -0.85 -14.60 -25.05
N THR A 829 -1.30 -15.73 -24.55
CA THR A 829 -2.61 -16.30 -24.88
C THR A 829 -3.72 -15.29 -24.51
N GLU A 830 -4.49 -14.83 -25.48
CA GLU A 830 -5.64 -13.95 -25.30
C GLU A 830 -6.89 -14.77 -24.95
N LEU A 831 -7.61 -14.41 -23.89
CA LEU A 831 -8.89 -15.05 -23.57
C LEU A 831 -9.98 -14.57 -24.55
N VAL A 832 -10.54 -15.50 -25.32
CA VAL A 832 -11.48 -15.20 -26.41
C VAL A 832 -12.93 -15.47 -25.99
N HIS A 833 -13.18 -16.58 -25.30
CA HIS A 833 -14.52 -17.04 -24.93
C HIS A 833 -14.50 -17.75 -23.58
N VAL A 834 -15.58 -17.58 -22.81
CA VAL A 834 -15.80 -18.29 -21.54
C VAL A 834 -17.20 -18.89 -21.54
N SER A 835 -17.29 -20.19 -21.24
CA SER A 835 -18.53 -20.86 -20.87
C SER A 835 -18.46 -21.29 -19.41
N VAL A 836 -19.49 -21.01 -18.61
CA VAL A 836 -19.57 -21.42 -17.20
C VAL A 836 -20.84 -22.20 -16.97
N LEU A 837 -20.71 -23.42 -16.46
CA LEU A 837 -21.82 -24.23 -15.95
C LEU A 837 -21.78 -24.17 -14.43
N PHE A 838 -22.87 -23.82 -13.75
CA PHE A 838 -22.92 -23.78 -12.30
C PHE A 838 -24.19 -24.39 -11.72
N ARG A 839 -24.02 -25.07 -10.59
CA ARG A 839 -25.12 -25.61 -9.77
C ARG A 839 -25.82 -24.45 -9.08
N HIS A 840 -27.15 -24.49 -9.01
CA HIS A 840 -27.95 -23.56 -8.21
C HIS A 840 -27.48 -23.43 -6.76
N GLY A 841 -27.92 -22.35 -6.12
CA GLY A 841 -27.65 -22.07 -4.72
C GLY A 841 -28.39 -23.02 -3.77
N HIS A 842 -28.10 -22.88 -2.48
CA HIS A 842 -28.77 -23.61 -1.40
C HIS A 842 -30.31 -23.50 -1.47
N ARG A 843 -31.00 -24.64 -1.33
CA ARG A 843 -32.46 -24.75 -1.45
C ARG A 843 -33.06 -25.55 -0.28
N SER A 844 -34.38 -25.46 -0.11
CA SER A 844 -35.12 -26.35 0.77
C SER A 844 -35.08 -27.81 0.25
N PRO A 845 -35.36 -28.81 1.10
CA PRO A 845 -35.46 -30.20 0.67
C PRO A 845 -36.52 -30.39 -0.42
N VAL A 846 -36.28 -31.27 -1.38
CA VAL A 846 -37.29 -31.63 -2.40
C VAL A 846 -38.40 -32.52 -1.85
N GLN A 847 -38.15 -33.16 -0.71
CA GLN A 847 -39.12 -33.97 0.03
C GLN A 847 -38.82 -33.90 1.53
N LEU A 848 -39.82 -34.19 2.36
CA LEU A 848 -39.66 -34.29 3.81
C LEU A 848 -39.52 -35.75 4.22
N LEU A 849 -38.85 -36.00 5.34
CA LEU A 849 -38.82 -37.34 5.94
C LEU A 849 -40.09 -37.56 6.77
N PRO A 850 -40.91 -38.58 6.49
CA PRO A 850 -42.12 -38.87 7.26
C PRO A 850 -41.89 -39.07 8.76
N SER A 851 -40.69 -39.51 9.15
CA SER A 851 -40.32 -39.70 10.56
C SER A 851 -40.00 -38.41 11.32
N GLN A 852 -39.87 -37.27 10.63
CA GLN A 852 -39.62 -35.97 11.25
C GLN A 852 -40.89 -35.12 11.24
N ASN A 853 -41.19 -34.46 12.35
CA ASN A 853 -42.32 -33.53 12.48
C ASN A 853 -42.00 -32.15 11.88
N PHE A 854 -41.37 -32.12 10.72
CA PHE A 854 -41.18 -30.88 9.96
C PHE A 854 -42.31 -30.75 8.94
N THR A 855 -42.95 -29.59 8.89
CA THR A 855 -43.99 -29.27 7.90
C THR A 855 -43.52 -28.10 7.04
N VAL A 856 -44.08 -28.02 5.82
CA VAL A 856 -43.80 -26.92 4.88
C VAL A 856 -44.14 -25.57 5.53
N ASP A 857 -45.33 -25.47 6.15
CA ASP A 857 -45.79 -24.22 6.77
C ASP A 857 -44.91 -23.73 7.93
N ASN A 858 -44.33 -24.66 8.69
CA ASN A 858 -43.55 -24.31 9.88
C ASN A 858 -42.07 -24.01 9.57
N TYR A 859 -41.47 -24.69 8.58
CA TYR A 859 -40.02 -24.62 8.33
C TYR A 859 -39.64 -24.21 6.90
N TRP A 860 -40.43 -24.58 5.90
CA TRP A 860 -40.10 -24.37 4.48
C TRP A 860 -41.17 -23.51 3.81
N LYS A 861 -41.36 -22.29 4.33
CA LYS A 861 -42.45 -21.38 3.95
C LYS A 861 -42.52 -21.05 2.46
N ASP A 862 -41.36 -21.04 1.80
CA ASP A 862 -41.25 -20.77 0.35
C ASP A 862 -41.62 -22.00 -0.50
N GLY A 863 -41.82 -23.18 0.10
CA GLY A 863 -42.07 -24.45 -0.58
C GLY A 863 -40.88 -25.40 -0.56
N LEU A 864 -41.13 -26.64 -0.99
CA LEU A 864 -40.11 -27.69 -1.11
C LEU A 864 -39.35 -27.56 -2.44
N GLY A 865 -38.04 -27.73 -2.40
CA GLY A 865 -37.18 -27.61 -3.58
C GLY A 865 -36.91 -26.16 -4.03
N GLU A 866 -37.30 -25.17 -3.23
CA GLU A 866 -37.20 -23.74 -3.55
C GLU A 866 -35.92 -23.09 -3.02
N LEU A 867 -35.45 -22.05 -3.72
CA LEU A 867 -34.18 -21.39 -3.41
C LEU A 867 -34.29 -20.55 -2.13
N THR A 868 -33.45 -20.88 -1.15
CA THR A 868 -33.38 -20.16 0.13
C THR A 868 -32.63 -18.83 0.00
N ASN A 869 -32.73 -17.96 1.02
CA ASN A 869 -31.91 -16.75 1.08
C ASN A 869 -30.41 -17.05 1.18
N ILE A 870 -30.02 -18.16 1.80
CA ILE A 870 -28.64 -18.66 1.78
C ILE A 870 -28.21 -18.91 0.33
N GLY A 871 -29.07 -19.56 -0.45
CA GLY A 871 -28.81 -19.86 -1.86
C GLY A 871 -28.66 -18.61 -2.73
N LYS A 872 -29.54 -17.63 -2.57
CA LYS A 872 -29.43 -16.33 -3.25
C LYS A 872 -28.06 -15.67 -2.98
N MET A 873 -27.61 -15.69 -1.72
CA MET A 873 -26.30 -15.15 -1.34
C MET A 873 -25.13 -15.98 -1.89
N ASN A 874 -25.24 -17.31 -1.92
CA ASN A 874 -24.22 -18.17 -2.52
C ASN A 874 -23.98 -17.83 -4.00
N GLU A 875 -25.06 -17.61 -4.74
CA GLU A 875 -25.04 -17.26 -6.16
C GLU A 875 -24.54 -15.84 -6.40
N PHE A 876 -24.97 -14.88 -5.59
CA PHE A 876 -24.43 -13.53 -5.63
C PHE A 876 -22.90 -13.52 -5.46
N ASN A 877 -22.39 -14.33 -4.53
CA ASN A 877 -20.95 -14.49 -4.29
C ASN A 877 -20.23 -15.19 -5.47
N LEU A 878 -20.88 -16.15 -6.13
CA LEU A 878 -20.36 -16.73 -7.39
C LEU A 878 -20.24 -15.65 -8.47
N GLY A 879 -21.25 -14.79 -8.61
CA GLY A 879 -21.24 -13.65 -9.52
C GLY A 879 -20.06 -12.71 -9.26
N GLN A 880 -19.83 -12.34 -8.00
CA GLN A 880 -18.68 -11.51 -7.60
C GLN A 880 -17.33 -12.18 -7.90
N PHE A 881 -17.23 -13.50 -7.68
CA PHE A 881 -16.04 -14.28 -8.00
C PHE A 881 -15.74 -14.24 -9.51
N LEU A 882 -16.75 -14.51 -10.34
CA LEU A 882 -16.63 -14.44 -11.80
C LEU A 882 -16.28 -13.03 -12.27
N ARG A 883 -16.89 -12.00 -11.66
CA ARG A 883 -16.57 -10.60 -11.95
C ARG A 883 -15.11 -10.29 -11.69
N LYS A 884 -14.59 -10.70 -10.53
CA LYS A 884 -13.19 -10.47 -10.15
C LYS A 884 -12.23 -11.20 -11.08
N ARG A 885 -12.56 -12.43 -11.49
CA ARG A 885 -11.72 -13.25 -12.38
C ARG A 885 -11.66 -12.70 -13.81
N TYR A 886 -12.79 -12.24 -14.33
CA TYR A 886 -12.94 -11.85 -15.73
C TYR A 886 -13.13 -10.34 -15.94
N ASP A 887 -12.76 -9.51 -14.97
CA ASP A 887 -13.03 -8.05 -14.98
C ASP A 887 -12.55 -7.38 -16.28
N ALA A 888 -11.30 -7.66 -16.69
CA ALA A 888 -10.71 -7.13 -17.91
C ALA A 888 -11.36 -7.68 -19.20
N PHE A 889 -11.90 -8.90 -19.16
CA PHE A 889 -12.54 -9.56 -20.29
C PHE A 889 -13.99 -9.10 -20.50
N LEU A 890 -14.73 -8.90 -19.41
CA LEU A 890 -16.14 -8.51 -19.42
C LEU A 890 -16.35 -6.99 -19.57
N GLY A 891 -15.38 -6.17 -19.17
CA GLY A 891 -15.52 -4.72 -19.14
C GLY A 891 -16.40 -4.23 -17.99
N SER A 892 -16.55 -2.91 -17.84
CA SER A 892 -17.21 -2.29 -16.67
C SER A 892 -18.74 -2.32 -16.66
N ARG A 893 -19.38 -2.66 -17.79
CA ARG A 893 -20.85 -2.59 -17.96
C ARG A 893 -21.41 -3.89 -18.53
N TYR A 894 -22.69 -4.16 -18.27
CA TYR A 894 -23.39 -5.25 -18.94
C TYR A 894 -23.61 -4.93 -20.43
N ASN A 895 -23.41 -5.91 -21.31
CA ASN A 895 -23.65 -5.82 -22.75
C ASN A 895 -24.42 -7.06 -23.23
N SER A 896 -25.65 -6.87 -23.70
CA SER A 896 -26.53 -7.95 -24.15
C SER A 896 -26.03 -8.68 -25.40
N SER A 897 -25.16 -8.07 -26.21
CA SER A 897 -24.53 -8.72 -27.37
C SER A 897 -23.28 -9.52 -26.99
N ALA A 898 -22.70 -9.28 -25.81
CA ALA A 898 -21.48 -9.96 -25.37
C ALA A 898 -21.75 -11.07 -24.34
N HIS A 899 -22.93 -11.11 -23.74
CA HIS A 899 -23.26 -12.02 -22.64
C HIS A 899 -24.57 -12.76 -22.92
N TYR A 900 -24.55 -14.08 -22.74
CA TYR A 900 -25.72 -14.94 -22.87
C TYR A 900 -25.88 -15.82 -21.64
N VAL A 901 -27.10 -15.92 -21.14
CA VAL A 901 -27.43 -16.66 -19.93
C VAL A 901 -28.60 -17.59 -20.22
N ARG A 902 -28.42 -18.87 -19.90
CA ARG A 902 -29.47 -19.89 -19.98
C ARG A 902 -29.60 -20.60 -18.64
N SER A 903 -30.82 -20.91 -18.26
CA SER A 903 -31.16 -21.68 -17.06
C SER A 903 -32.07 -22.84 -17.45
N THR A 904 -32.12 -23.89 -16.63
CA THR A 904 -33.25 -24.83 -16.63
C THR A 904 -34.52 -24.13 -16.16
N ASP A 905 -35.68 -24.73 -16.47
CA ASP A 905 -37.02 -24.23 -16.12
C ASP A 905 -37.44 -24.66 -14.72
N PHE A 906 -36.61 -24.31 -13.72
CA PHE A 906 -36.97 -24.39 -12.31
C PHE A 906 -36.83 -23.01 -11.67
N ASP A 907 -37.77 -22.65 -10.80
CA ASP A 907 -37.74 -21.38 -10.09
C ASP A 907 -36.41 -21.17 -9.36
N ARG A 908 -35.91 -22.22 -8.68
CA ARG A 908 -34.61 -22.17 -8.01
C ARG A 908 -33.41 -21.86 -8.92
N THR A 909 -33.38 -22.35 -10.17
CA THR A 909 -32.25 -22.12 -11.09
C THR A 909 -32.37 -20.76 -11.76
N LEU A 910 -33.59 -20.34 -12.13
CA LEU A 910 -33.86 -19.00 -12.65
C LEU A 910 -33.49 -17.92 -11.63
N MET A 911 -33.88 -18.10 -10.36
CA MET A 911 -33.53 -17.20 -9.27
C MET A 911 -32.03 -17.22 -8.97
N SER A 912 -31.38 -18.38 -9.09
CA SER A 912 -29.92 -18.51 -8.94
C SER A 912 -29.18 -17.72 -10.03
N ALA A 913 -29.60 -17.86 -11.29
CA ALA A 913 -29.05 -17.11 -12.42
C ALA A 913 -29.17 -15.60 -12.20
N GLN A 914 -30.35 -15.10 -11.80
CA GLN A 914 -30.56 -13.67 -11.49
C GLN A 914 -29.68 -13.18 -10.33
N SER A 915 -29.53 -14.00 -9.28
CA SER A 915 -28.70 -13.67 -8.12
C SER A 915 -27.21 -13.61 -8.49
N CYS A 916 -26.73 -14.56 -9.29
CA CYS A 916 -25.37 -14.56 -9.83
C CYS A 916 -25.12 -13.34 -10.73
N LEU A 917 -26.08 -13.00 -11.61
CA LEU A 917 -25.98 -11.82 -12.47
C LEU A 917 -25.95 -10.50 -11.70
N ALA A 918 -26.67 -10.42 -10.57
CA ALA A 918 -26.61 -9.25 -9.69
C ALA A 918 -25.19 -9.01 -9.13
N GLY A 919 -24.48 -10.08 -8.77
CA GLY A 919 -23.08 -10.01 -8.33
C GLY A 919 -22.08 -9.79 -9.47
N LEU A 920 -22.40 -10.29 -10.66
CA LEU A 920 -21.54 -10.22 -11.84
C LEU A 920 -21.60 -8.86 -12.56
N PHE A 921 -22.77 -8.23 -12.61
CA PHE A 921 -23.02 -7.00 -13.37
C PHE A 921 -23.75 -5.93 -12.53
N PRO A 922 -23.11 -5.40 -11.48
CA PRO A 922 -23.66 -4.27 -10.74
C PRO A 922 -23.86 -3.07 -11.70
N PRO A 923 -25.02 -2.41 -11.69
CA PRO A 923 -25.34 -1.35 -12.64
C PRO A 923 -24.42 -0.14 -12.47
N VAL A 924 -23.94 0.41 -13.59
CA VAL A 924 -23.07 1.59 -13.66
C VAL A 924 -23.66 2.64 -14.59
N GLY A 925 -23.48 3.93 -14.25
CA GLY A 925 -23.95 5.03 -15.10
C GLY A 925 -25.45 4.95 -15.40
N ASP A 926 -25.78 4.92 -16.69
CA ASP A 926 -27.12 4.83 -17.26
C ASP A 926 -27.83 3.49 -17.00
N GLN A 927 -27.11 2.43 -16.65
CA GLN A 927 -27.70 1.14 -16.26
C GLN A 927 -28.36 1.18 -14.87
N ARG A 928 -28.15 2.25 -14.09
CA ARG A 928 -28.83 2.50 -12.81
C ARG A 928 -30.20 3.14 -13.05
N TRP A 929 -31.15 2.31 -13.45
CA TRP A 929 -32.54 2.74 -13.72
C TRP A 929 -33.31 3.14 -12.45
N ASN A 930 -32.91 2.63 -11.28
CA ASN A 930 -33.45 2.99 -9.97
C ASN A 930 -32.30 3.18 -8.97
N SER A 931 -32.25 4.33 -8.29
CA SER A 931 -31.18 4.67 -7.35
C SER A 931 -31.26 3.94 -6.01
N GLN A 932 -32.45 3.46 -5.62
CA GLN A 932 -32.67 2.72 -4.38
C GLN A 932 -32.47 1.20 -4.56
N LEU A 933 -32.40 0.73 -5.81
CA LEU A 933 -32.23 -0.67 -6.16
C LEU A 933 -30.98 -0.81 -7.03
N PRO A 934 -29.80 -1.10 -6.45
CA PRO A 934 -28.54 -1.26 -7.19
C PRO A 934 -28.49 -2.61 -7.94
N TRP A 935 -29.55 -2.91 -8.68
CA TRP A 935 -29.77 -4.11 -9.47
C TRP A 935 -30.44 -3.73 -10.79
N GLN A 936 -30.13 -4.46 -11.85
CA GLN A 936 -30.76 -4.30 -13.15
C GLN A 936 -31.26 -5.66 -13.64
N PRO A 937 -32.43 -5.72 -14.29
CA PRO A 937 -32.91 -6.94 -14.89
C PRO A 937 -31.98 -7.34 -16.04
N ILE A 938 -31.43 -8.55 -15.98
CA ILE A 938 -30.65 -9.14 -17.06
C ILE A 938 -31.40 -10.35 -17.60
N PRO A 939 -31.62 -10.46 -18.92
CA PRO A 939 -32.35 -11.59 -19.49
C PRO A 939 -31.71 -12.94 -19.16
N VAL A 940 -32.54 -13.87 -18.66
CA VAL A 940 -32.22 -15.29 -18.48
C VAL A 940 -33.14 -16.07 -19.40
N HIS A 941 -32.57 -16.89 -20.27
CA HIS A 941 -33.32 -17.70 -21.22
C HIS A 941 -33.57 -19.10 -20.64
N THR A 942 -34.73 -19.67 -20.91
CA THR A 942 -35.08 -21.03 -20.48
C THR A 942 -35.85 -21.75 -21.58
N VAL A 943 -35.86 -23.07 -21.54
CA VAL A 943 -36.67 -23.95 -22.37
C VAL A 943 -37.53 -24.80 -21.43
N PRO A 944 -38.83 -24.98 -21.69
CA PRO A 944 -39.68 -25.79 -20.83
C PRO A 944 -39.08 -27.17 -20.57
N LYS A 945 -39.10 -27.63 -19.31
CA LYS A 945 -38.44 -28.88 -18.85
C LYS A 945 -38.61 -30.06 -19.81
N ALA A 946 -39.82 -30.34 -20.26
CA ALA A 946 -40.14 -31.48 -21.14
C ALA A 946 -39.49 -31.39 -22.54
N LYS A 947 -38.91 -30.23 -22.90
CA LYS A 947 -38.27 -29.95 -24.19
C LYS A 947 -36.78 -29.62 -24.04
N ASP A 948 -36.25 -29.50 -22.82
CA ASP A 948 -34.86 -29.10 -22.60
C ASP A 948 -33.90 -30.29 -22.62
N TYR A 949 -33.66 -30.84 -23.80
CA TYR A 949 -32.68 -31.90 -24.02
C TYR A 949 -31.21 -31.46 -23.87
N LEU A 950 -30.95 -30.18 -23.61
CA LEU A 950 -29.57 -29.65 -23.45
C LEU A 950 -29.16 -29.60 -21.99
N LEU A 951 -29.98 -29.00 -21.13
CA LEU A 951 -29.67 -28.75 -19.72
C LEU A 951 -30.39 -29.71 -18.76
N GLU A 952 -31.53 -30.31 -19.16
CA GLU A 952 -32.23 -31.27 -18.29
C GLU A 952 -31.59 -32.67 -18.33
N ALA A 953 -30.45 -32.87 -18.99
CA ALA A 953 -29.73 -34.14 -18.92
C ALA A 953 -29.04 -34.28 -17.54
N PRO A 954 -29.18 -35.41 -16.83
CA PRO A 954 -29.65 -36.73 -17.26
C PRO A 954 -31.16 -37.01 -17.06
N ASP A 955 -31.93 -36.07 -16.52
CA ASP A 955 -33.34 -36.22 -16.15
C ASP A 955 -34.31 -36.13 -17.34
N PHE A 956 -33.82 -35.66 -18.50
CA PHE A 956 -34.54 -35.68 -19.76
C PHE A 956 -34.88 -37.14 -20.17
N PRO A 957 -36.14 -37.45 -20.51
CA PRO A 957 -36.53 -38.80 -20.88
C PRO A 957 -35.74 -39.35 -22.08
N CYS A 958 -34.92 -40.37 -21.84
CA CYS A 958 -34.13 -41.06 -22.85
C CYS A 958 -34.25 -42.59 -22.64
N PRO A 959 -35.07 -43.30 -23.43
CA PRO A 959 -35.30 -44.74 -23.27
C PRO A 959 -34.01 -45.57 -23.36
N GLU A 960 -33.08 -45.17 -24.24
CA GLU A 960 -31.80 -45.86 -24.41
C GLU A 960 -30.93 -45.74 -23.16
N ARG A 961 -30.84 -44.55 -22.57
CA ARG A 961 -30.12 -44.33 -21.30
C ARG A 961 -30.71 -45.21 -20.19
N GLU A 962 -32.03 -45.26 -20.07
CA GLU A 962 -32.69 -46.09 -19.05
C GLU A 962 -32.42 -47.58 -19.27
N ARG A 963 -32.44 -48.05 -20.52
CA ARG A 963 -32.08 -49.42 -20.90
C ARG A 963 -30.65 -49.75 -20.48
N GLN A 964 -29.70 -48.89 -20.82
CA GLN A 964 -28.29 -49.10 -20.47
C GLN A 964 -28.05 -49.05 -18.97
N PHE A 965 -28.67 -48.13 -18.24
CA PHE A 965 -28.59 -48.09 -16.79
C PHE A 965 -29.07 -49.42 -16.17
N LYS A 966 -30.21 -49.94 -16.62
CA LYS A 966 -30.74 -51.23 -16.13
C LYS A 966 -29.83 -52.41 -16.47
N GLN A 967 -29.27 -52.45 -17.67
CA GLN A 967 -28.45 -53.58 -18.13
C GLN A 967 -27.02 -53.56 -17.59
N GLN A 968 -26.40 -52.38 -17.52
CA GLN A 968 -24.98 -52.23 -17.22
C GLN A 968 -24.70 -51.88 -15.76
N VAL A 969 -25.63 -51.18 -15.08
CA VAL A 969 -25.40 -50.72 -13.69
C VAL A 969 -26.09 -51.64 -12.69
N ASN A 970 -27.40 -51.88 -12.84
CA ASN A 970 -28.14 -52.68 -11.86
C ASN A 970 -27.65 -54.13 -11.77
N ALA A 971 -27.16 -54.69 -12.88
CA ALA A 971 -26.63 -56.05 -12.96
C ALA A 971 -25.12 -56.15 -12.68
N ASP A 972 -24.43 -55.03 -12.42
CA ASP A 972 -22.98 -55.03 -12.20
C ASP A 972 -22.61 -55.74 -10.88
N PRO A 973 -21.76 -56.79 -10.91
CA PRO A 973 -21.29 -57.47 -9.71
C PRO A 973 -20.58 -56.55 -8.71
N ALA A 974 -19.82 -55.55 -9.18
CA ALA A 974 -19.09 -54.61 -8.32
C ALA A 974 -20.04 -53.72 -7.53
N ARG A 975 -21.14 -53.30 -8.16
CA ARG A 975 -22.22 -52.56 -7.50
C ARG A 975 -22.90 -53.41 -6.42
N LEU A 976 -23.27 -54.65 -6.76
CA LEU A 976 -23.90 -55.56 -5.81
C LEU A 976 -22.99 -55.87 -4.62
N GLN A 977 -21.69 -56.03 -4.87
CA GLN A 977 -20.67 -56.24 -3.83
C GLN A 977 -20.55 -55.02 -2.90
N PHE A 978 -20.62 -53.80 -3.44
CA PHE A 978 -20.56 -52.57 -2.64
C PHE A 978 -21.73 -52.44 -1.66
N TYR A 979 -22.97 -52.71 -2.10
CA TYR A 979 -24.15 -52.57 -1.22
C TYR A 979 -24.32 -53.70 -0.21
N ARG A 980 -23.72 -54.87 -0.44
CA ARG A 980 -23.82 -56.04 0.44
C ARG A 980 -23.54 -55.74 1.92
N PRO A 981 -22.44 -55.05 2.31
CA PRO A 981 -22.20 -54.69 3.71
C PRO A 981 -23.17 -53.65 4.29
N TYR A 982 -23.93 -52.94 3.44
CA TYR A 982 -24.88 -51.90 3.86
C TYR A 982 -26.34 -52.37 3.85
N ALA A 983 -26.63 -53.63 3.54
CA ALA A 983 -28.00 -54.15 3.43
C ALA A 983 -28.81 -53.94 4.72
N ASP A 984 -28.24 -54.25 5.88
CA ASP A 984 -28.91 -54.04 7.17
C ASP A 984 -28.98 -52.56 7.55
N PHE A 985 -27.98 -51.77 7.17
CA PHE A 985 -28.01 -50.31 7.34
C PHE A 985 -29.18 -49.69 6.55
N LEU A 986 -29.41 -50.09 5.29
CA LEU A 986 -30.52 -49.60 4.47
C LEU A 986 -31.89 -49.98 5.04
N LYS A 987 -32.03 -51.17 5.65
CA LYS A 987 -33.27 -51.57 6.36
C LYS A 987 -33.52 -50.66 7.56
N ARG A 988 -32.50 -50.41 8.39
CA ARG A 988 -32.62 -49.48 9.54
C ARG A 988 -32.89 -48.06 9.09
N LEU A 989 -32.26 -47.62 8.01
CA LEU A 989 -32.47 -46.31 7.40
C LEU A 989 -33.92 -46.15 6.92
N SER A 990 -34.51 -47.20 6.35
CA SER A 990 -35.93 -47.20 5.95
C SER A 990 -36.86 -47.00 7.13
N ALA A 991 -36.64 -47.76 8.21
CA ALA A 991 -37.43 -47.63 9.45
C ALA A 991 -37.26 -46.24 10.08
N GLY A 992 -36.02 -45.72 10.12
CA GLY A 992 -35.71 -44.39 10.66
C GLY A 992 -36.24 -43.24 9.80
N ALA A 993 -36.24 -43.37 8.48
CA ALA A 993 -36.76 -42.34 7.58
C ALA A 993 -38.30 -42.34 7.52
N GLY A 994 -38.96 -43.44 7.91
CA GLY A 994 -40.41 -43.60 7.77
C GLY A 994 -40.85 -43.84 6.31
N MET A 995 -39.94 -44.28 5.45
CA MET A 995 -40.20 -44.60 4.04
C MET A 995 -39.30 -45.75 3.57
N ALA A 996 -39.70 -46.46 2.52
CA ALA A 996 -38.86 -47.49 1.93
C ALA A 996 -37.62 -46.85 1.28
N VAL A 997 -36.42 -47.22 1.76
CA VAL A 997 -35.14 -46.76 1.22
C VAL A 997 -34.43 -47.91 0.54
N THR A 998 -34.20 -47.74 -0.76
CA THR A 998 -33.50 -48.67 -1.63
C THR A 998 -32.15 -48.09 -2.06
N PRO A 999 -31.22 -48.90 -2.60
CA PRO A 999 -30.01 -48.38 -3.23
C PRO A 999 -30.29 -47.25 -4.23
N ALA A 1000 -31.40 -47.28 -4.96
CA ALA A 1000 -31.76 -46.25 -5.93
C ALA A 1000 -32.34 -44.94 -5.33
N SER A 1001 -32.76 -44.95 -4.06
CA SER A 1001 -33.47 -43.83 -3.42
C SER A 1001 -32.77 -43.24 -2.19
N VAL A 1002 -31.65 -43.83 -1.77
CA VAL A 1002 -30.87 -43.40 -0.60
C VAL A 1002 -30.40 -41.94 -0.68
N HIS A 1003 -30.10 -41.42 -1.87
CA HIS A 1003 -29.69 -40.01 -2.05
C HIS A 1003 -30.78 -39.03 -1.63
N LYS A 1004 -32.08 -39.39 -1.75
CA LYS A 1004 -33.18 -38.50 -1.36
C LYS A 1004 -33.20 -38.27 0.15
N VAL A 1005 -32.85 -39.30 0.91
CA VAL A 1005 -32.72 -39.22 2.37
C VAL A 1005 -31.46 -38.45 2.75
N LEU A 1006 -30.33 -38.73 2.08
CA LEU A 1006 -29.10 -37.97 2.28
C LEU A 1006 -29.31 -36.47 2.00
N ASP A 1007 -29.97 -36.11 0.90
CA ASP A 1007 -30.27 -34.72 0.54
C ASP A 1007 -31.09 -33.98 1.58
N THR A 1008 -32.19 -34.59 2.00
CA THR A 1008 -33.06 -34.01 3.02
C THR A 1008 -32.27 -33.77 4.32
N LEU A 1009 -31.49 -34.77 4.76
CA LEU A 1009 -30.74 -34.67 6.00
C LEU A 1009 -29.51 -33.75 5.91
N TRP A 1010 -28.90 -33.64 4.72
CA TRP A 1010 -27.80 -32.72 4.46
C TRP A 1010 -28.27 -31.28 4.55
N ILE A 1011 -29.42 -30.96 3.96
CA ILE A 1011 -30.02 -29.62 4.04
C ILE A 1011 -30.42 -29.30 5.47
N ASN A 1012 -31.07 -30.25 6.16
CA ASN A 1012 -31.39 -30.08 7.58
C ASN A 1012 -30.13 -29.79 8.41
N LYS A 1013 -29.02 -30.49 8.15
CA LYS A 1013 -27.73 -30.26 8.82
C LYS A 1013 -27.17 -28.86 8.53
N VAL A 1014 -27.22 -28.40 7.29
CA VAL A 1014 -26.72 -27.07 6.89
C VAL A 1014 -27.57 -25.95 7.51
N GLU A 1015 -28.88 -26.15 7.62
CA GLU A 1015 -29.84 -25.22 8.23
C GLU A 1015 -29.85 -25.31 9.77
N GLY A 1016 -28.95 -26.12 10.36
CA GLY A 1016 -28.82 -26.26 11.81
C GLY A 1016 -29.99 -26.98 12.49
N LEU A 1017 -30.82 -27.69 11.73
CA LEU A 1017 -31.93 -28.49 12.25
C LEU A 1017 -31.42 -29.75 12.95
N PRO A 1018 -32.12 -30.24 13.98
CA PRO A 1018 -31.69 -31.42 14.72
C PRO A 1018 -31.75 -32.68 13.84
N ALA A 1019 -30.75 -33.55 14.01
CA ALA A 1019 -30.79 -34.88 13.43
C ALA A 1019 -31.97 -35.69 14.02
N PRO A 1020 -32.58 -36.61 13.25
CA PRO A 1020 -33.52 -37.57 13.81
C PRO A 1020 -32.91 -38.36 14.97
N ALA A 1021 -33.70 -38.78 15.95
CA ALA A 1021 -33.21 -39.47 17.16
C ALA A 1021 -32.35 -40.74 16.88
N TRP A 1022 -32.57 -41.40 15.74
CA TRP A 1022 -31.83 -42.59 15.32
C TRP A 1022 -30.51 -42.28 14.59
N LEU A 1023 -30.20 -41.01 14.30
CA LEU A 1023 -29.03 -40.58 13.54
C LEU A 1023 -28.26 -39.49 14.28
N ASN A 1024 -26.92 -39.59 14.25
CA ASN A 1024 -26.03 -38.53 14.72
C ASN A 1024 -25.20 -38.02 13.54
N TYR A 1025 -25.26 -36.71 13.26
CA TYR A 1025 -24.51 -36.05 12.18
C TYR A 1025 -22.98 -36.16 12.28
N SER A 1026 -22.45 -36.51 13.45
CA SER A 1026 -21.03 -36.77 13.70
C SER A 1026 -20.72 -38.26 13.92
N GLY A 1027 -21.75 -39.12 13.87
CA GLY A 1027 -21.64 -40.55 14.12
C GLY A 1027 -21.30 -41.37 12.88
N PRO A 1028 -21.02 -42.68 13.07
CA PRO A 1028 -20.67 -43.60 11.98
C PRO A 1028 -21.82 -43.82 10.99
N ASP A 1029 -23.08 -43.77 11.43
CA ASP A 1029 -24.23 -43.95 10.54
C ASP A 1029 -24.42 -42.76 9.58
N TRP A 1030 -24.02 -41.55 9.97
CA TRP A 1030 -23.94 -40.41 9.04
C TRP A 1030 -22.88 -40.65 7.95
N GLN A 1031 -21.70 -41.12 8.36
CA GLN A 1031 -20.64 -41.45 7.40
C GLN A 1031 -21.09 -42.55 6.43
N ARG A 1032 -21.77 -43.60 6.92
CA ARG A 1032 -22.36 -44.64 6.06
C ARG A 1032 -23.38 -44.06 5.09
N LEU A 1033 -24.27 -43.17 5.55
CA LEU A 1033 -25.26 -42.51 4.69
C LEU A 1033 -24.58 -41.69 3.59
N VAL A 1034 -23.56 -40.89 3.94
CA VAL A 1034 -22.79 -40.10 2.98
C VAL A 1034 -22.07 -41.02 1.99
N THR A 1035 -21.41 -42.09 2.45
CA THR A 1035 -20.71 -43.04 1.58
C THR A 1035 -21.65 -43.72 0.59
N VAL A 1036 -22.78 -44.25 1.08
CA VAL A 1036 -23.74 -44.97 0.24
C VAL A 1036 -24.48 -44.02 -0.71
N GLY A 1037 -24.85 -42.82 -0.23
CA GLY A 1037 -25.49 -41.81 -1.06
C GLY A 1037 -24.55 -41.23 -2.13
N SER A 1038 -23.28 -40.99 -1.80
CA SER A 1038 -22.27 -40.55 -2.78
C SER A 1038 -22.02 -41.65 -3.82
N PHE A 1039 -21.92 -42.91 -3.39
CA PHE A 1039 -21.78 -44.04 -4.31
C PHE A 1039 -22.97 -44.18 -5.25
N GLN A 1040 -24.20 -44.05 -4.74
CA GLN A 1040 -25.39 -44.06 -5.58
C GLN A 1040 -25.34 -42.96 -6.65
N TRP A 1041 -24.81 -41.78 -6.32
CA TRP A 1041 -24.65 -40.71 -7.30
C TRP A 1041 -23.70 -41.08 -8.44
N ASN A 1042 -22.63 -41.80 -8.12
CA ASN A 1042 -21.67 -42.29 -9.10
C ASN A 1042 -22.30 -43.24 -10.12
N GLU A 1043 -23.41 -43.91 -9.76
CA GLU A 1043 -24.15 -44.77 -10.67
C GLU A 1043 -24.68 -44.00 -11.91
N TYR A 1044 -24.99 -42.70 -11.77
CA TYR A 1044 -25.46 -41.88 -12.89
C TYR A 1044 -24.39 -41.63 -13.96
N SER A 1045 -23.12 -41.84 -13.62
CA SER A 1045 -21.94 -41.68 -14.47
C SER A 1045 -21.07 -42.94 -14.48
N TRP A 1046 -21.69 -44.11 -14.21
CA TRP A 1046 -20.98 -45.39 -14.00
C TRP A 1046 -20.23 -45.87 -15.24
N THR A 1047 -20.81 -45.65 -16.42
CA THR A 1047 -20.25 -46.06 -17.70
C THR A 1047 -20.03 -44.85 -18.62
N PRO A 1048 -19.07 -44.92 -19.56
CA PRO A 1048 -18.84 -43.84 -20.52
C PRO A 1048 -20.10 -43.41 -21.28
N ASP A 1049 -20.98 -44.35 -21.62
CA ASP A 1049 -22.24 -44.05 -22.31
C ASP A 1049 -23.20 -43.25 -21.40
N LEU A 1050 -23.29 -43.59 -20.11
CA LEU A 1050 -24.11 -42.82 -19.16
C LEU A 1050 -23.59 -41.40 -18.94
N VAL A 1051 -22.27 -41.23 -18.90
CA VAL A 1051 -21.61 -39.91 -18.87
C VAL A 1051 -21.94 -39.12 -20.14
N ARG A 1052 -21.86 -39.77 -21.31
CA ARG A 1052 -22.20 -39.19 -22.61
C ARG A 1052 -23.67 -38.76 -22.68
N PHE A 1053 -24.61 -39.55 -22.17
CA PHE A 1053 -26.02 -39.15 -22.10
C PHE A 1053 -26.28 -38.04 -21.07
N GLY A 1054 -25.48 -37.97 -20.00
CA GLY A 1054 -25.68 -36.99 -18.91
C GLY A 1054 -25.20 -35.57 -19.25
N SER A 1055 -24.08 -35.41 -19.97
CA SER A 1055 -23.54 -34.07 -20.29
C SER A 1055 -23.06 -33.92 -21.73
N GLY A 1056 -23.09 -34.97 -22.56
CA GLY A 1056 -22.49 -34.95 -23.88
C GLY A 1056 -23.11 -33.97 -24.86
N ARG A 1057 -24.42 -33.71 -24.76
CA ARG A 1057 -25.11 -32.70 -25.57
C ARG A 1057 -24.68 -31.28 -25.20
N LEU A 1058 -24.54 -31.01 -23.90
CA LEU A 1058 -24.03 -29.72 -23.40
C LEU A 1058 -22.56 -29.50 -23.75
N LEU A 1059 -21.73 -30.53 -23.61
CA LEU A 1059 -20.32 -30.48 -24.01
C LEU A 1059 -20.18 -30.27 -25.52
N ASP A 1060 -21.01 -30.93 -26.33
CA ASP A 1060 -21.02 -30.72 -27.77
C ASP A 1060 -21.38 -29.27 -28.13
N GLU A 1061 -22.35 -28.66 -27.46
CA GLU A 1061 -22.70 -27.24 -27.61
C GLU A 1061 -21.54 -26.31 -27.22
N ILE A 1062 -20.94 -26.53 -26.05
CA ILE A 1062 -19.83 -25.69 -25.54
C ILE A 1062 -18.60 -25.79 -26.44
N LEU A 1063 -18.17 -27.03 -26.74
CA LEU A 1063 -16.99 -27.29 -27.56
C LEU A 1063 -17.23 -26.90 -29.02
N GLY A 1064 -18.43 -27.15 -29.57
CA GLY A 1064 -18.81 -26.71 -30.91
C GLY A 1064 -18.83 -25.19 -31.03
N THR A 1065 -19.27 -24.46 -30.00
CA THR A 1065 -19.18 -23.00 -29.95
C THR A 1065 -17.72 -22.54 -30.00
N MET A 1066 -16.84 -23.14 -29.19
CA MET A 1066 -15.42 -22.79 -29.15
C MET A 1066 -14.69 -23.15 -30.45
N ASP A 1067 -15.06 -24.26 -31.08
CA ASP A 1067 -14.55 -24.68 -32.38
C ASP A 1067 -14.99 -23.72 -33.49
N ASN A 1068 -16.25 -23.30 -33.51
CA ASN A 1068 -16.75 -22.28 -34.43
C ASN A 1068 -15.99 -20.95 -34.29
N ILE A 1069 -15.72 -20.51 -33.06
CA ILE A 1069 -14.93 -19.30 -32.78
C ILE A 1069 -13.51 -19.43 -33.35
N SER A 1070 -12.90 -20.62 -33.23
CA SER A 1070 -11.56 -20.87 -33.77
C SER A 1070 -11.51 -20.74 -35.31
N HIS A 1071 -12.64 -21.00 -35.99
CA HIS A 1071 -12.81 -20.83 -37.43
C HIS A 1071 -13.32 -19.43 -37.82
N GLY A 1072 -13.27 -18.46 -36.91
CA GLY A 1072 -13.70 -17.07 -37.17
C GLY A 1072 -15.22 -16.88 -37.25
N ARG A 1073 -16.02 -17.88 -36.87
CA ARG A 1073 -17.47 -17.76 -36.79
C ARG A 1073 -17.85 -17.21 -35.42
N LEU A 1074 -18.61 -16.12 -35.42
CA LEU A 1074 -19.12 -15.57 -34.17
C LEU A 1074 -20.15 -16.54 -33.56
N PRO A 1075 -20.13 -16.72 -32.24
CA PRO A 1075 -21.17 -17.49 -31.56
C PRO A 1075 -22.51 -16.80 -31.73
N ASP A 1076 -23.62 -17.54 -31.61
CA ASP A 1076 -24.96 -16.94 -31.66
C ASP A 1076 -25.05 -15.72 -30.75
N ARG A 1077 -25.56 -14.61 -31.31
CA ARG A 1077 -25.66 -13.27 -30.71
C ARG A 1077 -24.33 -12.57 -30.39
N GLY A 1078 -23.18 -13.13 -30.77
CA GLY A 1078 -21.84 -12.56 -30.51
C GLY A 1078 -21.35 -12.75 -29.07
N ALA A 1079 -22.01 -13.61 -28.30
CA ALA A 1079 -21.77 -13.75 -26.86
C ALA A 1079 -20.39 -14.36 -26.56
N ARG A 1080 -19.52 -13.56 -25.94
CA ARG A 1080 -18.17 -13.94 -25.46
C ARG A 1080 -18.19 -14.60 -24.09
N LEU A 1081 -19.25 -14.38 -23.31
CA LEU A 1081 -19.54 -15.09 -22.06
C LEU A 1081 -20.87 -15.85 -22.21
N ARG A 1082 -20.86 -17.16 -21.95
CA ARG A 1082 -22.05 -17.99 -21.82
C ARG A 1082 -22.15 -18.56 -20.40
N LEU A 1083 -23.28 -18.34 -19.75
CA LEU A 1083 -23.57 -18.86 -18.41
C LEU A 1083 -24.72 -19.87 -18.49
N TYR A 1084 -24.57 -21.01 -17.83
CA TYR A 1084 -25.55 -22.07 -17.71
C TYR A 1084 -25.84 -22.32 -16.22
N SER A 1085 -27.06 -22.00 -15.77
CA SER A 1085 -27.52 -22.26 -14.39
C SER A 1085 -28.32 -23.56 -14.34
N ASP A 1086 -27.87 -24.50 -13.52
CA ASP A 1086 -28.32 -25.88 -13.60
C ASP A 1086 -28.25 -26.63 -12.24
N HIS A 1087 -28.30 -27.96 -12.27
CA HIS A 1087 -28.35 -28.86 -11.12
C HIS A 1087 -27.02 -29.56 -10.84
N ASP A 1088 -26.93 -30.19 -9.67
CA ASP A 1088 -25.79 -31.03 -9.28
C ASP A 1088 -25.58 -32.21 -10.23
N THR A 1089 -26.65 -32.75 -10.83
CA THR A 1089 -26.59 -33.85 -11.79
C THR A 1089 -25.80 -33.45 -13.04
N THR A 1090 -26.07 -32.28 -13.61
CA THR A 1090 -25.39 -31.76 -14.79
C THR A 1090 -23.93 -31.43 -14.50
N VAL A 1091 -23.66 -30.77 -13.36
CA VAL A 1091 -22.28 -30.45 -12.93
C VAL A 1091 -21.47 -31.72 -12.70
N ALA A 1092 -22.02 -32.71 -11.99
CA ALA A 1092 -21.35 -33.98 -11.74
C ALA A 1092 -21.08 -34.74 -13.05
N SER A 1093 -22.05 -34.78 -13.97
CA SER A 1093 -21.89 -35.43 -15.28
C SER A 1093 -20.82 -34.73 -16.14
N ALA A 1094 -20.75 -33.39 -16.09
CA ALA A 1094 -19.72 -32.63 -16.80
C ALA A 1094 -18.32 -32.88 -16.20
N LEU A 1095 -18.20 -32.97 -14.87
CA LEU A 1095 -16.95 -33.35 -14.20
C LEU A 1095 -16.51 -34.77 -14.58
N ALA A 1096 -17.46 -35.70 -14.71
CA ALA A 1096 -17.21 -37.07 -15.13
C ALA A 1096 -16.61 -37.13 -16.54
N ALA A 1097 -17.22 -36.40 -17.47
CA ALA A 1097 -16.75 -36.32 -18.84
C ALA A 1097 -15.35 -35.70 -18.95
N LEU A 1098 -14.99 -34.81 -18.02
CA LEU A 1098 -13.67 -34.18 -17.93
C LEU A 1098 -12.64 -35.06 -17.18
N GLY A 1099 -12.95 -36.33 -16.90
CA GLY A 1099 -12.02 -37.30 -16.34
C GLY A 1099 -11.82 -37.21 -14.83
N ASN A 1100 -12.62 -36.40 -14.12
CA ASN A 1100 -12.63 -36.42 -12.66
C ASN A 1100 -13.50 -37.56 -12.17
N THR A 1101 -12.90 -38.68 -11.76
CA THR A 1101 -13.61 -39.87 -11.29
C THR A 1101 -13.73 -39.98 -9.76
N GLU A 1102 -13.05 -39.08 -9.03
CA GLU A 1102 -13.26 -38.91 -7.58
C GLU A 1102 -14.49 -38.03 -7.36
N PHE A 1103 -15.66 -38.64 -7.59
CA PHE A 1103 -16.94 -37.97 -7.56
C PHE A 1103 -17.40 -37.67 -6.14
N VAL A 1104 -17.01 -36.50 -5.66
CA VAL A 1104 -17.63 -35.85 -4.50
C VAL A 1104 -18.84 -35.06 -5.00
N TRP A 1105 -19.98 -35.22 -4.34
CA TRP A 1105 -21.20 -34.45 -4.63
C TRP A 1105 -20.88 -32.95 -4.72
N PRO A 1106 -21.13 -32.28 -5.86
CA PRO A 1106 -20.76 -30.88 -6.00
C PRO A 1106 -21.55 -30.01 -5.03
N ASP A 1107 -20.87 -29.20 -4.22
CA ASP A 1107 -21.52 -28.25 -3.30
C ASP A 1107 -22.42 -27.25 -4.05
N PHE A 1108 -23.36 -26.61 -3.33
CA PHE A 1108 -24.18 -25.51 -3.87
C PHE A 1108 -23.32 -24.37 -4.42
N ALA A 1109 -23.76 -23.73 -5.50
CA ALA A 1109 -23.03 -22.66 -6.19
C ALA A 1109 -21.59 -23.05 -6.65
N SER A 1110 -21.32 -24.35 -6.82
CA SER A 1110 -20.13 -24.84 -7.50
C SER A 1110 -20.22 -24.61 -9.01
N ALA A 1111 -19.08 -24.49 -9.68
CA ALA A 1111 -19.03 -24.13 -11.10
C ALA A 1111 -17.91 -24.83 -11.87
N VAL A 1112 -18.18 -25.20 -13.13
CA VAL A 1112 -17.20 -25.66 -14.13
C VAL A 1112 -17.00 -24.56 -15.16
N LEU A 1113 -15.75 -24.15 -15.36
CA LEU A 1113 -15.37 -23.05 -16.23
C LEU A 1113 -14.57 -23.58 -17.42
N PHE A 1114 -14.99 -23.22 -18.62
CA PHE A 1114 -14.36 -23.55 -19.89
C PHE A 1114 -13.83 -22.26 -20.51
N GLU A 1115 -12.51 -22.14 -20.65
CA GLU A 1115 -11.86 -20.95 -21.20
C GLU A 1115 -11.18 -21.27 -22.54
N LEU A 1116 -11.54 -20.53 -23.58
CA LEU A 1116 -10.86 -20.56 -24.88
C LEU A 1116 -9.84 -19.44 -24.97
N HIS A 1117 -8.60 -19.83 -25.23
CA HIS A 1117 -7.44 -18.96 -25.32
C HIS A 1117 -6.87 -19.00 -26.74
N SER A 1118 -6.50 -17.85 -27.31
CA SER A 1118 -5.84 -17.74 -28.62
C SER A 1118 -4.42 -17.21 -28.47
N ASP A 1119 -3.44 -17.93 -28.98
CA ASP A 1119 -2.08 -17.46 -29.15
C ASP A 1119 -1.74 -17.40 -30.64
N SER A 1120 -1.71 -16.17 -31.17
CA SER A 1120 -1.23 -15.89 -32.52
C SER A 1120 -1.93 -16.73 -33.62
N GLY A 1121 -3.20 -17.06 -33.40
CA GLY A 1121 -4.03 -17.88 -34.30
C GLY A 1121 -4.17 -19.35 -33.90
N GLN A 1122 -3.39 -19.83 -32.92
CA GLN A 1122 -3.55 -21.16 -32.33
C GLN A 1122 -4.46 -21.11 -31.10
N PHE A 1123 -5.41 -22.04 -31.02
CA PHE A 1123 -6.40 -22.06 -29.95
C PHE A 1123 -6.10 -23.16 -28.93
N SER A 1124 -6.30 -22.84 -27.65
CA SER A 1124 -6.16 -23.78 -26.53
C SER A 1124 -7.29 -23.63 -25.52
N LEU A 1125 -7.64 -24.74 -24.87
CA LEU A 1125 -8.67 -24.80 -23.83
C LEU A 1125 -8.06 -24.97 -22.44
N LYS A 1126 -8.70 -24.32 -21.46
CA LYS A 1126 -8.44 -24.53 -20.03
C LYS A 1126 -9.75 -24.82 -19.31
N PHE A 1127 -9.72 -25.77 -18.39
CA PHE A 1127 -10.88 -26.26 -17.66
C PHE A 1127 -10.64 -26.09 -16.17
N PHE A 1128 -11.62 -25.54 -15.46
CA PHE A 1128 -11.54 -25.32 -14.02
C PHE A 1128 -12.81 -25.77 -13.31
N PHE A 1129 -12.66 -26.22 -12.07
CA PHE A 1129 -13.75 -26.47 -11.14
C PHE A 1129 -13.62 -25.54 -9.93
N SER A 1130 -14.68 -24.83 -9.59
CA SER A 1130 -14.79 -24.05 -8.35
C SER A 1130 -15.61 -24.84 -7.35
N ASN A 1131 -15.03 -25.16 -6.19
CA ASN A 1131 -15.84 -25.62 -5.06
C ASN A 1131 -16.71 -24.46 -4.55
N GLY A 1132 -17.91 -24.76 -4.08
CA GLY A 1132 -18.95 -23.79 -3.80
C GLY A 1132 -18.75 -23.04 -2.47
N THR A 1133 -19.62 -23.32 -1.50
CA THR A 1133 -19.85 -22.55 -0.27
C THR A 1133 -18.83 -22.80 0.86
N GLY A 1134 -17.54 -22.54 0.60
CA GLY A 1134 -16.49 -22.47 1.63
C GLY A 1134 -16.13 -21.03 2.03
N SER A 1135 -15.53 -20.85 3.21
CA SER A 1135 -15.00 -19.54 3.68
C SER A 1135 -13.91 -18.96 2.76
N GLN A 1136 -13.34 -19.79 1.87
CA GLN A 1136 -12.58 -19.40 0.69
C GLN A 1136 -12.94 -20.29 -0.50
N ARG A 1137 -13.50 -19.70 -1.56
CA ARG A 1137 -13.76 -20.37 -2.85
C ARG A 1137 -12.43 -20.75 -3.50
N GLN A 1138 -12.21 -22.04 -3.75
CA GLN A 1138 -10.99 -22.59 -4.37
C GLN A 1138 -11.26 -22.97 -5.82
N LEU A 1139 -10.22 -22.87 -6.65
CA LEU A 1139 -10.27 -23.20 -8.07
C LEU A 1139 -9.29 -24.34 -8.38
N PHE A 1140 -9.82 -25.44 -8.90
CA PHE A 1140 -9.08 -26.63 -9.27
C PHE A 1140 -8.94 -26.70 -10.79
N THR A 1141 -7.75 -27.02 -11.29
CA THR A 1141 -7.54 -27.27 -12.71
C THR A 1141 -7.95 -28.69 -13.04
N LEU A 1142 -8.79 -28.86 -14.06
CA LEU A 1142 -9.20 -30.18 -14.52
C LEU A 1142 -8.29 -30.62 -15.69
N PRO A 1143 -7.68 -31.81 -15.66
CA PRO A 1143 -6.95 -32.39 -16.78
C PRO A 1143 -7.88 -33.30 -17.61
N PRO A 1144 -8.56 -32.80 -18.65
CA PRO A 1144 -9.44 -33.65 -19.45
C PRO A 1144 -8.65 -34.72 -20.23
N PRO A 1145 -9.31 -35.83 -20.62
CA PRO A 1145 -8.71 -36.88 -21.44
C PRO A 1145 -8.06 -36.34 -22.72
N GLY A 1146 -6.86 -36.82 -23.06
CA GLY A 1146 -6.14 -36.43 -24.27
C GLY A 1146 -5.37 -35.10 -24.19
N CYS A 1147 -5.46 -34.37 -23.07
CA CYS A 1147 -4.68 -33.16 -22.84
C CYS A 1147 -3.38 -33.43 -22.06
N PRO A 1148 -2.31 -32.63 -22.27
CA PRO A 1148 -1.06 -32.75 -21.52
C PRO A 1148 -1.23 -32.47 -20.01
N LYS A 1149 -0.20 -32.79 -19.22
CA LYS A 1149 -0.18 -32.71 -17.74
C LYS A 1149 -0.81 -31.41 -17.19
N PRO A 1150 -1.39 -31.44 -15.96
CA PRO A 1150 -1.96 -30.25 -15.32
C PRO A 1150 -1.02 -29.05 -15.37
N GLY A 1151 -1.51 -27.92 -15.90
CA GLY A 1151 -0.74 -26.67 -16.03
C GLY A 1151 -0.19 -26.37 -17.43
N GLN A 1152 -0.29 -27.28 -18.40
CA GLN A 1152 0.01 -26.99 -19.81
C GLN A 1152 -1.27 -26.59 -20.59
N PRO A 1153 -1.21 -25.65 -21.55
CA PRO A 1153 -2.36 -25.31 -22.40
C PRO A 1153 -2.75 -26.53 -23.23
N CYS A 1154 -4.03 -26.95 -23.19
CA CYS A 1154 -4.48 -28.03 -24.05
C CYS A 1154 -4.84 -27.49 -25.43
N PRO A 1155 -4.18 -27.91 -26.53
CA PRO A 1155 -4.59 -27.50 -27.87
C PRO A 1155 -6.06 -27.84 -28.13
N LEU A 1156 -6.79 -26.93 -28.79
CA LEU A 1156 -8.22 -27.12 -29.06
C LEU A 1156 -8.48 -28.45 -29.79
N ALA A 1157 -7.68 -28.78 -30.81
CA ALA A 1157 -7.79 -30.05 -31.54
C ALA A 1157 -7.61 -31.28 -30.63
N SER A 1158 -6.66 -31.24 -29.69
CA SER A 1158 -6.43 -32.33 -28.73
C SER A 1158 -7.60 -32.47 -27.77
N ALA A 1159 -8.15 -31.37 -27.27
CA ALA A 1159 -9.33 -31.39 -26.41
C ALA A 1159 -10.58 -31.89 -27.15
N LEU A 1160 -10.79 -31.47 -28.40
CA LEU A 1160 -11.90 -31.93 -29.24
C LEU A 1160 -11.79 -33.43 -29.52
N ALA A 1161 -10.58 -33.93 -29.83
CA ALA A 1161 -10.34 -35.36 -30.06
C ALA A 1161 -10.49 -36.18 -28.78
N GLY A 1162 -9.93 -35.71 -27.67
CA GLY A 1162 -9.98 -36.40 -26.37
C GLY A 1162 -11.38 -36.47 -25.77
N LEU A 1163 -12.21 -35.44 -25.98
CA LEU A 1163 -13.59 -35.40 -25.52
C LEU A 1163 -14.60 -35.90 -26.56
N ALA A 1164 -14.18 -36.23 -27.79
CA ALA A 1164 -15.07 -36.73 -28.84
C ALA A 1164 -15.95 -37.92 -28.40
N PRO A 1165 -15.43 -38.93 -27.66
CA PRO A 1165 -16.25 -40.06 -27.20
C PRO A 1165 -17.36 -39.65 -26.22
N MET A 1166 -17.17 -38.53 -25.51
CA MET A 1166 -18.11 -38.02 -24.52
C MET A 1166 -19.13 -37.04 -25.12
N ARG A 1167 -18.97 -36.61 -26.37
CA ARG A 1167 -19.89 -35.69 -27.05
C ARG A 1167 -21.10 -36.43 -27.59
N LEU A 1168 -22.26 -35.78 -27.55
CA LEU A 1168 -23.50 -36.30 -28.11
C LEU A 1168 -24.13 -35.25 -29.04
N SER A 1169 -24.10 -35.53 -30.34
CA SER A 1169 -24.72 -34.64 -31.32
C SER A 1169 -26.25 -34.73 -31.25
N LEU A 1170 -26.95 -33.70 -31.71
CA LEU A 1170 -28.40 -33.70 -31.73
C LEU A 1170 -29.00 -34.84 -32.59
N PRO A 1171 -28.48 -35.14 -33.80
CA PRO A 1171 -28.97 -36.28 -34.57
C PRO A 1171 -28.79 -37.63 -33.87
N GLU A 1172 -27.69 -37.81 -33.14
CA GLU A 1172 -27.45 -39.02 -32.34
C GLU A 1172 -28.36 -39.12 -31.12
N LEU A 1173 -28.74 -38.01 -30.51
CA LEU A 1173 -29.68 -37.99 -29.39
C LEU A 1173 -31.13 -38.28 -29.83
N ILE A 1174 -31.50 -37.86 -31.05
CA ILE A 1174 -32.82 -38.13 -31.64
C ILE A 1174 -32.96 -39.60 -32.04
N LYS A 1175 -31.87 -40.21 -32.51
CA LYS A 1175 -31.79 -41.61 -32.91
C LYS A 1175 -31.82 -42.52 -31.67
#